data_AF-A0A2E8H8Q5-F1
#
_entry.id   AF-A0A2E8H8Q5-F1
#
_cell.length_a   1.000
_cell.length_b   1.000
_cell.length_c   1.000
_cell.angle_alpha   90.00
_cell.angle_beta   90.00
_cell.angle_gamma   90.00
#
_symmetry.space_group_name_H-M   'P 1'
#
loop_
_entity.id
_entity.type
_entity.pdbx_description
1 polymer ?
#
loop_
_entity_poly.entity_id
_entity_poly.type
_entity_poly.pdbx_seq_one_letter_code
_entity_poly.pdbx_strand_id
1 'polypeptide(L)'
;MFRIHLVLCLCLVSVAPSAGQFLSRDFRELWRNEVFENYGAGGYRDYDFDQENRRFDRFGDLIIDGVDVINLSETRRDAPGIRGSFESRNARYDRFFDKLIIANEGFGPWSTRLIVGDHISTFFTPMTLNLPSFQGIRWDGASNSNRFSIISSHVTDPVIVPSGAAVDQDFEERRIFGTSILAGHWESQIGSAFKVGTTYANIHRFDSEAGVQVDGLRGSVPRVMHDGVRRLYVFFSDDDPEDRSPGAGVYSLTAFVDDTPLEPVRVGVVENLLQRIPVTPDLTSTILLQDNEVTYLRQNRAWLRSVIEASNTPFFLAILDGITRNVPAAAPSSPLRADGDDVIYYEFEIPDSVRSLTFDSAVSDDYSIDVAAAVRVPVLSTRDDDFYYDWYNAARAEGTPRGGSNLQRVQFQYGFPTALSLLGVNFESHFLGFDIGGEYARSMRHFRAPSAGGKRFRRQADTYYVQAGRDLTARFRAGFELFDVPHDYETGFSAFQRSGVGPTLGGRLYRPVQLVADNDDLDQWPDEIEHNDPLAPFFRASGAGNGVFPGLDPDNDGVLDFNIDNSGGVDAFQPFLGYEAEPPELVYGDDFNNNGQADFRENDNLPDYIYPADHRGWHAFLSLEPTARTLVRAGRYRVRQEAIGRHS
;
A
#
# COMPACT_ATOMS: atom_id res chain seq x y z
N MET A 1 17.60 21.10 59.42
CA MET A 1 18.72 21.29 58.48
C MET A 1 18.91 19.98 57.72
N PHE A 2 18.11 19.76 56.68
CA PHE A 2 18.09 18.49 55.93
C PHE A 2 19.02 18.62 54.72
N ARG A 3 20.05 17.77 54.67
CA ARG A 3 20.94 17.63 53.51
C ARG A 3 20.25 16.73 52.48
N ILE A 4 19.98 17.28 51.31
CA ILE A 4 19.55 16.55 50.11
C ILE A 4 20.82 16.01 49.44
N HIS A 5 20.94 14.69 49.35
CA HIS A 5 21.93 14.04 48.50
C HIS A 5 21.40 14.06 47.06
N LEU A 6 21.96 14.96 46.24
CA LEU A 6 21.82 14.92 44.79
C LEU A 6 22.72 13.77 44.29
N VAL A 7 22.12 12.63 43.93
CA VAL A 7 22.82 11.56 43.22
C VAL A 7 22.98 12.03 41.78
N LEU A 8 24.21 12.42 41.44
CA LEU A 8 24.63 12.73 40.09
C LEU A 8 24.77 11.41 39.32
N CYS A 9 23.74 11.00 38.59
CA CYS A 9 23.88 9.98 37.55
C CYS A 9 24.74 10.58 36.44
N LEU A 10 26.03 10.22 36.39
CA LEU A 10 26.81 10.36 35.17
C LEU A 10 26.26 9.34 34.16
N CYS A 11 25.36 9.80 33.29
CA CYS A 11 25.11 9.08 32.05
C CYS A 11 26.40 9.14 31.22
N LEU A 12 26.92 7.97 30.85
CA LEU A 12 27.89 7.83 29.78
C LEU A 12 27.26 8.46 28.53
N VAL A 13 27.75 9.64 28.13
CA VAL A 13 27.36 10.29 26.88
C VAL A 13 28.12 9.57 25.78
N SER A 14 27.49 8.57 25.16
CA SER A 14 27.83 8.21 23.77
C SER A 14 27.38 9.37 22.90
N VAL A 15 28.29 9.89 22.07
CA VAL A 15 27.99 10.93 21.09
C VAL A 15 27.49 10.22 19.85
N ALA A 16 26.19 9.93 19.79
CA ALA A 16 25.52 9.68 18.52
C ALA A 16 25.08 11.04 17.93
N PRO A 17 25.17 11.25 16.61
CA PRO A 17 24.52 12.40 15.97
C PRO A 17 23.00 12.24 16.09
N SER A 18 22.40 12.78 17.14
CA SER A 18 20.94 12.80 17.30
C SER A 18 20.35 13.98 16.52
N ALA A 19 19.58 13.71 15.47
CA ALA A 19 18.79 14.67 14.71
C ALA A 19 17.46 14.99 15.43
N GLY A 20 17.33 16.12 16.13
CA GLY A 20 16.04 16.74 16.45
C GLY A 20 15.40 17.19 15.16
N GLN A 21 14.36 16.44 14.84
CA GLN A 21 13.76 16.34 13.55
C GLN A 21 12.24 16.46 13.72
N PHE A 22 11.54 16.85 12.67
CA PHE A 22 10.13 16.55 12.59
C PHE A 22 9.91 15.03 12.67
N LEU A 23 8.81 14.60 13.26
CA LEU A 23 8.35 13.20 13.30
C LEU A 23 8.11 12.68 11.88
N SER A 24 7.72 13.57 10.96
CA SER A 24 7.60 13.21 9.55
C SER A 24 8.90 12.67 8.99
N ARG A 25 8.76 11.64 8.17
CA ARG A 25 9.88 10.97 7.50
C ARG A 25 10.73 11.88 6.61
N ASP A 26 10.16 12.91 5.96
CA ASP A 26 10.84 13.75 4.94
C ASP A 26 12.10 14.48 5.46
N PHE A 27 12.30 14.51 6.78
CA PHE A 27 13.48 15.11 7.40
C PHE A 27 14.54 14.09 7.82
N ARG A 28 14.29 12.78 7.65
CA ARG A 28 15.27 11.71 7.90
C ARG A 28 16.24 11.70 6.72
N GLU A 29 17.50 11.38 6.96
CA GLU A 29 18.52 11.43 5.90
C GLU A 29 18.22 10.46 4.75
N LEU A 30 17.60 9.30 5.05
CA LEU A 30 17.10 8.32 4.08
C LEU A 30 16.21 8.98 3.00
N TRP A 31 15.23 9.78 3.43
CA TRP A 31 14.15 10.29 2.58
C TRP A 31 14.42 11.63 1.91
N ARG A 32 15.60 12.21 2.11
CA ARG A 32 15.93 13.55 1.61
C ARG A 32 15.88 13.65 0.07
N ASN A 33 16.00 12.51 -0.61
CA ASN A 33 16.03 12.43 -2.08
C ASN A 33 14.65 12.17 -2.71
N GLU A 34 13.60 11.86 -1.92
CA GLU A 34 12.22 11.75 -2.41
C GLU A 34 11.63 13.13 -2.68
N VAL A 35 11.84 13.65 -3.88
CA VAL A 35 11.29 14.93 -4.32
C VAL A 35 10.57 14.78 -5.63
N PHE A 36 9.54 15.60 -5.86
CA PHE A 36 8.87 15.64 -7.16
C PHE A 36 9.88 16.00 -8.26
N GLU A 37 10.30 14.99 -9.00
CA GLU A 37 11.19 15.12 -10.14
C GLU A 37 10.37 15.35 -11.41
N ASN A 38 10.73 16.39 -12.17
CA ASN A 38 10.15 16.66 -13.47
C ASN A 38 11.24 16.62 -14.54
N TYR A 39 11.20 15.58 -15.39
CA TYR A 39 12.18 15.38 -16.44
C TYR A 39 12.10 16.50 -17.49
N GLY A 40 10.98 17.22 -17.61
CA GLY A 40 10.81 18.44 -18.41
C GLY A 40 11.85 19.52 -18.09
N ALA A 41 12.18 19.77 -16.82
CA ALA A 41 13.17 20.77 -16.44
C ALA A 41 14.61 20.22 -16.42
N GLY A 42 14.80 19.03 -15.84
CA GLY A 42 16.13 18.47 -15.54
C GLY A 42 16.74 17.54 -16.59
N GLY A 43 15.95 17.04 -17.54
CA GLY A 43 16.34 15.87 -18.34
C GLY A 43 16.02 14.56 -17.62
N TYR A 44 15.83 13.47 -18.38
CA TYR A 44 15.82 12.13 -17.81
C TYR A 44 17.25 11.78 -17.37
N ARG A 45 17.38 11.25 -16.15
CA ARG A 45 18.63 10.74 -15.61
C ARG A 45 18.55 9.22 -15.67
N ASP A 46 19.64 8.62 -16.11
CA ASP A 46 19.77 7.18 -16.19
C ASP A 46 20.02 6.64 -14.78
N TYR A 47 19.21 5.67 -14.36
CA TYR A 47 19.28 5.05 -13.04
C TYR A 47 19.72 3.59 -13.27
N ASP A 48 21.03 3.37 -13.17
CA ASP A 48 21.83 2.12 -13.22
C ASP A 48 22.59 1.72 -14.51
N PHE A 49 23.70 0.96 -14.33
CA PHE A 49 24.92 0.91 -15.18
C PHE A 49 24.88 0.02 -16.44
N ASP A 50 25.07 0.61 -17.63
CA ASP A 50 26.19 0.33 -18.57
C ASP A 50 26.14 1.21 -19.85
N GLN A 51 27.26 1.29 -20.57
CA GLN A 51 27.51 2.31 -21.60
C GLN A 51 26.76 2.11 -22.94
N GLU A 52 25.77 2.97 -23.22
CA GLU A 52 24.99 2.98 -24.48
C GLU A 52 25.70 3.66 -25.68
N ASN A 53 25.42 3.16 -26.89
CA ASN A 53 26.17 3.47 -28.11
C ASN A 53 25.34 4.28 -29.13
N ARG A 54 25.73 5.54 -29.38
CA ARG A 54 25.04 6.46 -30.33
C ARG A 54 25.37 6.14 -31.80
N ARG A 55 24.36 6.20 -32.69
CA ARG A 55 24.54 6.10 -34.16
C ARG A 55 24.30 7.45 -34.83
N PHE A 56 25.36 7.93 -35.47
CA PHE A 56 25.38 9.13 -36.29
C PHE A 56 25.47 8.72 -37.76
N ASP A 57 25.05 9.60 -38.67
CA ASP A 57 25.33 9.42 -40.10
C ASP A 57 26.83 9.59 -40.40
N ARG A 58 27.22 9.48 -41.68
CA ARG A 58 28.64 9.64 -42.10
C ARG A 58 29.16 11.08 -41.99
N PHE A 59 28.34 12.03 -41.57
CA PHE A 59 28.66 13.45 -41.38
C PHE A 59 28.54 13.91 -39.91
N GLY A 60 27.95 13.10 -39.02
CA GLY A 60 27.89 13.35 -37.58
C GLY A 60 26.51 13.73 -37.03
N ASP A 61 25.44 13.61 -37.82
CA ASP A 61 24.07 14.00 -37.41
C ASP A 61 23.24 12.78 -36.95
N LEU A 62 22.34 12.98 -35.96
CA LEU A 62 21.43 11.96 -35.43
C LEU A 62 20.22 11.78 -36.37
N ILE A 63 19.92 10.55 -36.82
CA ILE A 63 19.07 10.29 -38.01
C ILE A 63 17.57 9.97 -37.72
N ILE A 64 17.24 8.76 -37.26
CA ILE A 64 15.89 8.11 -37.16
C ILE A 64 14.93 8.11 -38.38
N ASP A 65 14.37 6.92 -38.66
CA ASP A 65 13.14 6.63 -39.45
C ASP A 65 12.48 5.32 -38.89
N GLY A 66 11.14 5.21 -38.82
CA GLY A 66 10.44 4.38 -37.81
C GLY A 66 9.73 3.07 -38.22
N VAL A 67 9.43 2.23 -37.22
CA VAL A 67 8.75 0.92 -37.23
C VAL A 67 7.91 0.78 -35.95
N ASP A 68 6.82 0.01 -35.94
CA ASP A 68 6.01 -0.21 -34.71
C ASP A 68 6.83 -1.00 -33.68
N VAL A 69 6.91 -0.52 -32.44
CA VAL A 69 7.71 -1.11 -31.33
C VAL A 69 6.83 -1.46 -30.13
N ILE A 70 5.92 -0.56 -29.78
CA ILE A 70 4.87 -0.76 -28.78
C ILE A 70 3.56 -0.28 -29.40
N ASN A 71 2.49 -1.04 -29.22
CA ASN A 71 1.14 -0.58 -29.50
C ASN A 71 0.29 -0.80 -28.25
N LEU A 72 -0.24 0.30 -27.71
CA LEU A 72 -1.20 0.26 -26.63
C LEU A 72 -2.56 0.70 -27.18
N SER A 73 -3.51 -0.22 -27.21
CA SER A 73 -4.85 0.06 -27.68
C SER A 73 -5.87 -0.22 -26.58
N GLU A 74 -6.47 0.84 -26.07
CA GLU A 74 -7.66 0.75 -25.24
C GLU A 74 -8.90 0.98 -26.12
N THR A 75 -9.70 -0.06 -26.33
CA THR A 75 -10.94 0.05 -27.11
C THR A 75 -12.14 -0.27 -26.24
N ARG A 76 -12.90 0.75 -25.85
CA ARG A 76 -14.17 0.64 -25.10
C ARG A 76 -15.34 0.52 -26.08
N ARG A 77 -16.21 -0.49 -25.94
CA ARG A 77 -17.19 -0.89 -26.98
C ARG A 77 -18.61 -1.12 -26.42
N ASP A 78 -19.60 -0.93 -27.28
CA ASP A 78 -21.02 -1.20 -26.93
C ASP A 78 -21.53 -2.59 -27.40
N ALA A 79 -20.68 -3.44 -28.01
CA ALA A 79 -21.08 -4.78 -28.51
C ALA A 79 -19.93 -5.84 -28.52
N PRO A 80 -20.19 -7.10 -28.08
CA PRO A 80 -19.18 -8.17 -27.99
C PRO A 80 -18.83 -8.84 -29.34
N GLY A 81 -17.58 -9.30 -29.52
CA GLY A 81 -17.17 -10.21 -30.61
C GLY A 81 -16.02 -9.78 -31.55
N ILE A 82 -15.41 -8.60 -31.38
CA ILE A 82 -14.25 -8.11 -32.16
C ILE A 82 -13.08 -7.81 -31.19
N ARG A 83 -11.81 -7.85 -31.66
CA ARG A 83 -10.57 -7.65 -30.84
C ARG A 83 -10.75 -6.54 -29.77
N GLY A 84 -10.71 -6.92 -28.49
CA GLY A 84 -10.81 -6.00 -27.34
C GLY A 84 -9.51 -5.22 -27.11
N SER A 85 -9.40 -4.52 -25.97
CA SER A 85 -8.15 -3.87 -25.57
C SER A 85 -6.98 -4.86 -25.57
N PHE A 86 -5.85 -4.41 -26.10
CA PHE A 86 -4.65 -5.23 -26.20
C PHE A 86 -3.41 -4.34 -26.10
N GLU A 87 -2.32 -4.99 -25.74
CA GLU A 87 -0.98 -4.43 -25.81
C GLU A 87 -0.15 -5.34 -26.71
N SER A 88 0.71 -4.74 -27.52
CA SER A 88 1.73 -5.47 -28.23
C SER A 88 3.10 -4.83 -28.06
N ARG A 89 4.11 -5.67 -27.85
CA ARG A 89 5.52 -5.28 -27.87
C ARG A 89 6.27 -6.20 -28.81
N ASN A 90 7.22 -5.67 -29.55
CA ASN A 90 8.16 -6.50 -30.30
C ASN A 90 9.53 -6.52 -29.62
N ALA A 91 10.39 -7.41 -30.11
CA ALA A 91 11.69 -7.59 -29.49
C ALA A 91 12.72 -6.48 -29.81
N ARG A 92 12.32 -5.41 -30.52
CA ARG A 92 13.10 -4.17 -30.65
C ARG A 92 12.98 -3.31 -29.40
N TYR A 93 11.82 -3.33 -28.73
CA TYR A 93 11.64 -2.65 -27.45
C TYR A 93 12.67 -3.12 -26.42
N ASP A 94 12.79 -4.44 -26.29
CA ASP A 94 13.68 -5.09 -25.33
C ASP A 94 15.18 -4.96 -25.69
N ARG A 95 15.54 -4.98 -26.98
CA ARG A 95 16.97 -5.07 -27.40
C ARG A 95 17.57 -3.80 -28.00
N PHE A 96 16.79 -2.97 -28.68
CA PHE A 96 17.31 -1.75 -29.33
C PHE A 96 17.11 -0.50 -28.50
N PHE A 97 16.07 -0.50 -27.68
CA PHE A 97 15.70 0.64 -26.84
C PHE A 97 15.87 0.34 -25.36
N ASP A 98 16.34 -0.86 -25.00
CA ASP A 98 16.49 -1.32 -23.62
C ASP A 98 15.28 -0.97 -22.74
N LYS A 99 14.09 -1.21 -23.28
CA LYS A 99 12.80 -0.92 -22.64
C LYS A 99 12.55 0.56 -22.33
N LEU A 100 13.21 1.50 -23.01
CA LEU A 100 13.08 2.93 -22.78
C LEU A 100 13.11 3.76 -24.08
N ILE A 101 12.07 4.55 -24.29
CA ILE A 101 11.95 5.48 -25.42
C ILE A 101 11.67 6.88 -24.87
N ILE A 102 12.47 7.86 -25.28
CA ILE A 102 12.33 9.26 -24.84
C ILE A 102 12.24 10.16 -26.08
N ALA A 103 11.16 10.94 -26.15
CA ALA A 103 11.01 12.05 -27.09
C ALA A 103 11.02 13.37 -26.34
N ASN A 104 11.83 14.33 -26.80
CA ASN A 104 12.00 15.63 -26.16
C ASN A 104 11.75 16.78 -27.14
N GLU A 105 11.07 17.83 -26.65
CA GLU A 105 10.89 19.09 -27.37
C GLU A 105 11.10 20.26 -26.40
N GLY A 106 11.65 21.38 -26.89
CA GLY A 106 11.82 22.57 -26.07
C GLY A 106 11.92 23.84 -26.90
N PHE A 107 11.29 24.91 -26.42
CA PHE A 107 11.34 26.23 -27.01
C PHE A 107 11.29 27.33 -25.93
N GLY A 108 12.38 28.10 -25.83
CA GLY A 108 12.51 29.16 -24.83
C GLY A 108 12.43 28.60 -23.40
N PRO A 109 11.57 29.16 -22.52
CA PRO A 109 11.43 28.67 -21.15
C PRO A 109 10.62 27.39 -21.03
N TRP A 110 10.02 26.89 -22.12
CA TRP A 110 9.18 25.71 -22.11
C TRP A 110 9.93 24.49 -22.65
N SER A 111 9.71 23.35 -22.00
CA SER A 111 10.25 22.06 -22.41
C SER A 111 9.29 20.94 -22.04
N THR A 112 9.28 19.88 -22.85
CA THR A 112 8.46 18.71 -22.60
C THR A 112 9.19 17.42 -22.98
N ARG A 113 8.87 16.33 -22.28
CA ARG A 113 9.40 15.00 -22.53
C ARG A 113 8.30 13.97 -22.44
N LEU A 114 8.19 13.14 -23.46
CA LEU A 114 7.37 11.94 -23.48
C LEU A 114 8.29 10.74 -23.32
N ILE A 115 8.06 9.96 -22.28
CA ILE A 115 8.84 8.78 -21.90
C ILE A 115 7.89 7.59 -22.00
N VAL A 116 8.32 6.54 -22.70
CA VAL A 116 7.63 5.25 -22.72
C VAL A 116 8.66 4.20 -22.35
N GLY A 117 8.45 3.53 -21.23
CA GLY A 117 9.43 2.57 -20.78
C GLY A 117 9.01 1.78 -19.55
N ASP A 118 9.91 0.90 -19.15
CA ASP A 118 9.86 0.17 -17.88
C ASP A 118 10.79 0.87 -16.87
N HIS A 119 10.59 0.67 -15.55
CA HIS A 119 11.45 1.21 -14.48
C HIS A 119 11.58 2.75 -14.44
N ILE A 120 10.49 3.46 -14.68
CA ILE A 120 10.46 4.93 -14.60
C ILE A 120 10.19 5.35 -13.15
N SER A 121 11.20 5.81 -12.42
CA SER A 121 10.98 6.40 -11.08
C SER A 121 10.01 7.58 -11.15
N THR A 122 8.93 7.49 -10.38
CA THR A 122 7.80 8.43 -10.40
C THR A 122 7.27 8.70 -9.00
N PHE A 123 7.63 9.85 -8.47
CA PHE A 123 7.12 10.39 -7.21
C PHE A 123 6.34 11.67 -7.47
N PHE A 124 5.13 11.81 -6.90
CA PHE A 124 4.36 13.05 -6.89
C PHE A 124 4.30 13.67 -5.50
N THR A 125 3.78 12.93 -4.51
CA THR A 125 3.71 13.34 -3.10
C THR A 125 3.66 12.08 -2.22
N PRO A 126 4.11 12.14 -0.96
CA PRO A 126 4.13 10.96 -0.07
C PRO A 126 2.72 10.43 0.22
N MET A 127 1.68 11.27 0.14
CA MET A 127 0.32 10.81 0.41
C MET A 127 -0.44 10.39 -0.85
N THR A 128 0.06 10.61 -2.08
CA THR A 128 -0.72 10.31 -3.29
C THR A 128 -0.08 9.39 -4.30
N LEU A 129 1.22 9.52 -4.59
CA LEU A 129 1.87 8.64 -5.55
C LEU A 129 3.39 8.58 -5.33
N ASN A 130 3.89 7.37 -5.08
CA ASN A 130 5.31 7.01 -5.07
C ASN A 130 5.44 5.65 -5.76
N LEU A 131 6.05 5.64 -6.95
CA LEU A 131 6.27 4.44 -7.76
C LEU A 131 7.75 4.39 -8.16
N PRO A 132 8.58 3.60 -7.46
CA PRO A 132 10.01 3.44 -7.73
C PRO A 132 10.29 2.94 -9.16
N SER A 133 9.43 2.02 -9.64
CA SER A 133 9.51 1.45 -10.99
C SER A 133 8.15 1.48 -11.68
N PHE A 134 7.81 2.64 -12.24
CA PHE A 134 6.62 2.76 -13.09
C PHE A 134 6.87 2.22 -14.49
N GLN A 135 6.01 1.33 -14.97
CA GLN A 135 6.03 0.82 -16.34
C GLN A 135 4.88 1.44 -17.12
N GLY A 136 5.16 2.20 -18.19
CA GLY A 136 4.11 2.80 -19.01
C GLY A 136 4.53 4.08 -19.71
N ILE A 137 3.56 4.98 -19.87
CA ILE A 137 3.76 6.27 -20.54
C ILE A 137 3.82 7.36 -19.47
N ARG A 138 4.86 8.21 -19.52
CA ARG A 138 5.01 9.42 -18.71
C ARG A 138 5.22 10.64 -19.60
N TRP A 139 4.49 11.70 -19.33
CA TRP A 139 4.60 12.98 -20.04
C TRP A 139 4.87 14.11 -19.06
N ASP A 140 6.04 14.72 -19.18
CA ASP A 140 6.48 15.83 -18.35
C ASP A 140 6.52 17.12 -19.15
N GLY A 141 6.07 18.21 -18.56
CA GLY A 141 6.23 19.56 -19.10
C GLY A 141 6.71 20.53 -18.04
N ALA A 142 7.57 21.46 -18.44
CA ALA A 142 8.10 22.50 -17.57
C ALA A 142 8.08 23.87 -18.26
N SER A 143 7.97 24.91 -17.44
CA SER A 143 8.08 26.32 -17.79
C SER A 143 8.81 27.06 -16.66
N ASN A 144 8.97 28.38 -16.76
CA ASN A 144 9.61 29.20 -15.70
C ASN A 144 8.95 29.07 -14.32
N SER A 145 7.64 28.86 -14.28
CA SER A 145 6.87 28.88 -13.03
C SER A 145 5.95 27.69 -12.86
N ASN A 146 5.76 26.86 -13.88
CA ASN A 146 4.84 25.73 -13.82
C ASN A 146 5.51 24.48 -14.34
N ARG A 147 5.19 23.36 -13.72
CA ARG A 147 5.64 22.03 -14.10
C ARG A 147 4.50 21.05 -13.92
N PHE A 148 4.41 20.07 -14.80
CA PHE A 148 3.42 19.00 -14.71
C PHE A 148 4.02 17.68 -15.16
N SER A 149 3.46 16.61 -14.62
CA SER A 149 3.75 15.22 -15.01
C SER A 149 2.43 14.47 -15.11
N ILE A 150 2.27 13.66 -16.15
CA ILE A 150 1.10 12.79 -16.35
C ILE A 150 1.63 11.39 -16.64
N ILE A 151 1.08 10.37 -15.98
CA ILE A 151 1.41 8.97 -16.20
C ILE A 151 0.16 8.15 -16.54
N SER A 152 0.32 7.12 -17.36
CA SER A 152 -0.74 6.17 -17.68
C SER A 152 -0.18 4.78 -17.99
N SER A 153 -0.82 3.73 -17.47
CA SER A 153 -0.44 2.35 -17.75
C SER A 153 -1.58 1.36 -17.54
N HIS A 154 -1.43 0.15 -18.09
CA HIS A 154 -2.17 -1.02 -17.64
C HIS A 154 -1.32 -1.80 -16.64
N VAL A 155 -1.82 -1.94 -15.42
CA VAL A 155 -1.10 -2.60 -14.32
C VAL A 155 -1.30 -4.13 -14.34
N THR A 156 -2.12 -4.64 -15.27
CA THR A 156 -2.46 -6.07 -15.35
C THR A 156 -1.66 -6.79 -16.42
N ASP A 157 -0.84 -7.76 -15.98
CA ASP A 157 -0.02 -8.66 -16.79
C ASP A 157 0.72 -7.96 -17.94
N PRO A 158 1.90 -7.37 -17.69
CA PRO A 158 2.68 -6.76 -18.77
C PRO A 158 3.04 -7.79 -19.84
N VAL A 159 3.12 -7.34 -21.09
CA VAL A 159 3.57 -8.20 -22.21
C VAL A 159 5.08 -8.35 -22.13
N ILE A 160 5.55 -9.56 -21.80
CA ILE A 160 6.98 -9.87 -21.72
C ILE A 160 7.46 -10.46 -23.06
N VAL A 161 8.57 -9.92 -23.57
CA VAL A 161 9.27 -10.46 -24.74
C VAL A 161 10.20 -11.59 -24.27
N PRO A 162 10.04 -12.85 -24.74
CA PRO A 162 10.92 -13.95 -24.37
C PRO A 162 12.36 -13.76 -24.90
N SER A 163 13.33 -14.21 -24.10
CA SER A 163 14.74 -14.26 -24.50
C SER A 163 14.92 -15.09 -25.79
N GLY A 164 15.54 -14.50 -26.81
CA GLY A 164 15.79 -15.18 -28.09
C GLY A 164 14.65 -15.12 -29.11
N ALA A 165 13.60 -14.35 -28.86
CA ALA A 165 12.56 -14.04 -29.86
C ALA A 165 13.16 -13.47 -31.16
N ALA A 166 12.45 -13.58 -32.29
CA ALA A 166 12.86 -12.85 -33.48
C ALA A 166 12.62 -11.33 -33.31
N VAL A 167 13.47 -10.48 -33.88
CA VAL A 167 13.44 -9.01 -33.68
C VAL A 167 12.09 -8.40 -34.07
N ASP A 168 11.47 -8.95 -35.11
CA ASP A 168 10.20 -8.46 -35.68
C ASP A 168 8.99 -9.29 -35.22
N GLN A 169 9.16 -10.16 -34.23
CA GLN A 169 8.07 -10.94 -33.67
C GLN A 169 7.28 -10.09 -32.68
N ASP A 170 5.98 -9.97 -32.93
CA ASP A 170 5.06 -9.32 -32.02
C ASP A 170 4.57 -10.30 -30.95
N PHE A 171 4.51 -9.82 -29.72
CA PHE A 171 3.86 -10.48 -28.60
C PHE A 171 2.63 -9.68 -28.26
N GLU A 172 1.47 -10.32 -28.28
CA GLU A 172 0.18 -9.66 -28.03
C GLU A 172 -0.53 -10.34 -26.87
N GLU A 173 -1.05 -9.54 -25.93
CA GLU A 173 -1.95 -10.02 -24.88
C GLU A 173 -3.31 -9.34 -25.04
N ARG A 174 -4.35 -10.14 -25.32
CA ARG A 174 -5.73 -9.66 -25.32
C ARG A 174 -6.28 -9.69 -23.90
N ARG A 175 -6.80 -8.56 -23.43
CA ARG A 175 -7.41 -8.44 -22.10
C ARG A 175 -8.93 -8.34 -22.24
N ILE A 176 -9.67 -9.18 -21.52
CA ILE A 176 -11.16 -9.11 -21.45
C ILE A 176 -11.57 -8.07 -20.40
N PHE A 177 -10.80 -7.97 -19.32
CA PHE A 177 -10.86 -6.91 -18.32
C PHE A 177 -9.46 -6.66 -17.78
N GLY A 178 -9.26 -5.56 -17.07
CA GLY A 178 -7.96 -5.26 -16.48
C GLY A 178 -8.03 -4.11 -15.50
N THR A 179 -6.86 -3.69 -15.03
CA THR A 179 -6.68 -2.54 -14.15
C THR A 179 -5.76 -1.55 -14.82
N SER A 180 -6.17 -0.28 -14.87
CA SER A 180 -5.40 0.82 -15.45
C SER A 180 -5.13 1.87 -14.41
N ILE A 181 -3.97 2.53 -14.52
CA ILE A 181 -3.62 3.71 -13.76
C ILE A 181 -3.58 4.93 -14.70
N LEU A 182 -4.08 6.06 -14.19
CA LEU A 182 -3.92 7.39 -14.76
C LEU A 182 -3.64 8.33 -13.59
N ALA A 183 -2.51 9.02 -13.63
CA ALA A 183 -2.20 10.01 -12.61
C ALA A 183 -1.57 11.26 -13.22
N GLY A 184 -1.71 12.38 -12.53
CA GLY A 184 -1.09 13.63 -12.91
C GLY A 184 -0.83 14.53 -11.73
N HIS A 185 0.27 15.25 -11.80
CA HIS A 185 0.69 16.23 -10.83
C HIS A 185 1.02 17.54 -11.54
N TRP A 186 0.65 18.65 -10.94
CA TRP A 186 0.96 19.99 -11.43
C TRP A 186 1.44 20.84 -10.26
N GLU A 187 2.55 21.56 -10.45
CA GLU A 187 3.03 22.54 -9.50
C GLU A 187 3.21 23.92 -10.13
N SER A 188 3.02 24.94 -9.30
CA SER A 188 3.24 26.33 -9.64
C SER A 188 4.08 27.03 -8.57
N GLN A 189 5.14 27.70 -9.03
CA GLN A 189 5.96 28.60 -8.24
C GLN A 189 5.39 30.02 -8.34
N ILE A 190 4.89 30.56 -7.22
CA ILE A 190 4.31 31.89 -7.11
C ILE A 190 5.31 32.82 -6.42
N GLY A 191 5.99 33.65 -7.21
CA GLY A 191 7.08 34.49 -6.71
C GLY A 191 8.25 33.65 -6.19
N SER A 192 8.98 34.15 -5.20
CA SER A 192 10.14 33.45 -4.61
C SER A 192 9.83 32.67 -3.33
N ALA A 193 8.58 32.72 -2.86
CA ALA A 193 8.24 32.40 -1.47
C ALA A 193 7.13 31.36 -1.31
N PHE A 194 6.45 30.97 -2.39
CA PHE A 194 5.32 30.05 -2.30
C PHE A 194 5.28 29.12 -3.50
N LYS A 195 5.18 27.82 -3.24
CA LYS A 195 4.97 26.76 -4.22
C LYS A 195 3.69 26.03 -3.84
N VAL A 196 2.86 25.72 -4.83
CA VAL A 196 1.64 24.93 -4.65
C VAL A 196 1.59 23.83 -5.68
N GLY A 197 1.19 22.64 -5.27
CA GLY A 197 0.98 21.48 -6.12
C GLY A 197 -0.42 20.91 -5.97
N THR A 198 -0.89 20.24 -7.03
CA THR A 198 -2.12 19.47 -7.03
C THR A 198 -1.88 18.13 -7.69
N THR A 199 -2.34 17.05 -7.06
CA THR A 199 -2.23 15.69 -7.58
C THR A 199 -3.60 15.06 -7.79
N TYR A 200 -3.74 14.31 -8.87
CA TYR A 200 -4.81 13.33 -9.05
C TYR A 200 -4.18 12.00 -9.46
N ALA A 201 -4.36 10.94 -8.66
CA ALA A 201 -4.00 9.59 -9.05
C ALA A 201 -5.23 8.70 -9.07
N ASN A 202 -5.39 7.89 -10.09
CA ASN A 202 -6.54 7.00 -10.24
C ASN A 202 -6.09 5.65 -10.75
N ILE A 203 -6.45 4.62 -10.01
CA ILE A 203 -6.35 3.23 -10.46
C ILE A 203 -7.74 2.65 -10.52
N HIS A 204 -8.12 2.08 -11.66
CA HIS A 204 -9.48 1.62 -11.89
C HIS A 204 -9.52 0.36 -12.72
N ARG A 205 -10.56 -0.44 -12.47
CA ARG A 205 -10.90 -1.61 -13.23
C ARG A 205 -11.73 -1.22 -14.45
N PHE A 206 -11.41 -1.82 -15.60
CA PHE A 206 -12.12 -1.64 -16.85
C PHE A 206 -12.56 -2.99 -17.43
N ASP A 207 -13.60 -2.97 -18.24
CA ASP A 207 -14.10 -4.09 -19.03
C ASP A 207 -13.90 -3.77 -20.52
N SER A 208 -12.99 -4.48 -21.15
CA SER A 208 -12.62 -4.22 -22.56
C SER A 208 -13.80 -4.39 -23.55
N GLU A 209 -14.87 -5.06 -23.14
CA GLU A 209 -16.06 -5.28 -23.96
C GLU A 209 -17.19 -4.29 -23.62
N ALA A 210 -16.95 -3.35 -22.70
CA ALA A 210 -17.92 -2.36 -22.25
C ALA A 210 -17.61 -0.94 -22.78
N GLY A 211 -18.67 -0.12 -22.87
CA GLY A 211 -18.58 1.24 -23.40
C GLY A 211 -18.07 2.24 -22.37
N VAL A 212 -17.71 3.45 -22.82
CA VAL A 212 -17.16 4.53 -21.98
C VAL A 212 -18.10 4.93 -20.83
N GLN A 213 -19.42 4.75 -20.99
CA GLN A 213 -20.40 5.03 -19.92
C GLN A 213 -20.31 4.04 -18.75
N VAL A 214 -19.86 2.81 -19.02
CA VAL A 214 -19.65 1.76 -18.02
C VAL A 214 -18.25 1.89 -17.43
N ASP A 215 -17.26 2.11 -18.29
CA ASP A 215 -15.83 2.26 -17.97
C ASP A 215 -15.43 3.73 -17.84
N GLY A 216 -15.83 4.36 -16.74
CA GLY A 216 -15.29 5.66 -16.33
C GLY A 216 -14.14 5.51 -15.32
N LEU A 217 -13.58 6.64 -14.85
CA LEU A 217 -12.53 6.67 -13.81
C LEU A 217 -13.00 6.13 -12.43
N ARG A 218 -14.31 5.93 -12.26
CA ARG A 218 -14.87 5.21 -11.10
C ARG A 218 -14.78 3.69 -11.25
N GLY A 219 -14.24 3.21 -12.37
CA GLY A 219 -14.14 1.82 -12.80
C GLY A 219 -15.47 1.11 -12.95
N SER A 220 -15.42 -0.15 -13.35
CA SER A 220 -16.58 -1.03 -13.49
C SER A 220 -16.33 -2.39 -12.85
N VAL A 221 -17.42 -3.13 -12.62
CA VAL A 221 -17.32 -4.57 -12.39
C VAL A 221 -17.33 -5.20 -13.77
N PRO A 222 -16.32 -5.99 -14.14
CA PRO A 222 -16.30 -6.67 -15.43
C PRO A 222 -17.56 -7.51 -15.62
N ARG A 223 -18.12 -7.51 -16.82
CA ARG A 223 -19.35 -8.24 -17.15
C ARG A 223 -19.23 -9.73 -16.84
N VAL A 224 -18.03 -10.28 -16.99
CA VAL A 224 -17.72 -11.68 -16.68
C VAL A 224 -17.80 -12.02 -15.19
N MET A 225 -17.83 -11.00 -14.33
CA MET A 225 -17.99 -11.12 -12.87
C MET A 225 -19.39 -10.71 -12.39
N HIS A 226 -20.28 -10.29 -13.30
CA HIS A 226 -21.67 -10.04 -12.94
C HIS A 226 -22.31 -11.32 -12.43
N ASP A 227 -23.06 -11.19 -11.34
CA ASP A 227 -23.70 -12.31 -10.64
C ASP A 227 -22.68 -13.37 -10.20
N GLY A 228 -21.42 -12.94 -10.04
CA GLY A 228 -20.31 -13.78 -9.63
C GLY A 228 -20.28 -14.03 -8.12
N VAL A 229 -20.86 -13.15 -7.31
CA VAL A 229 -20.93 -13.34 -5.85
C VAL A 229 -21.93 -14.45 -5.54
N ARG A 230 -21.43 -15.55 -4.96
CA ARG A 230 -22.26 -16.71 -4.60
C ARG A 230 -22.50 -16.82 -3.11
N ARG A 231 -21.50 -16.47 -2.31
CA ARG A 231 -21.59 -16.45 -0.85
C ARG A 231 -20.98 -15.17 -0.32
N LEU A 232 -21.50 -14.71 0.80
CA LEU A 232 -20.96 -13.57 1.53
C LEU A 232 -20.89 -13.92 3.01
N TYR A 233 -19.78 -13.58 3.63
CA TYR A 233 -19.49 -13.77 5.04
C TYR A 233 -19.36 -12.40 5.69
N VAL A 234 -20.04 -12.23 6.83
CA VAL A 234 -19.84 -11.09 7.73
C VAL A 234 -19.22 -11.63 9.01
N PHE A 235 -17.98 -11.24 9.29
CA PHE A 235 -17.23 -11.62 10.47
C PHE A 235 -17.28 -10.51 11.52
N PHE A 236 -17.35 -10.91 12.78
CA PHE A 236 -17.19 -10.06 13.95
C PHE A 236 -16.07 -10.66 14.80
N SER A 237 -15.08 -9.85 15.12
CA SER A 237 -13.97 -10.22 16.01
C SER A 237 -13.71 -9.11 17.02
N ASP A 238 -12.97 -9.44 18.07
CA ASP A 238 -12.28 -8.45 18.90
C ASP A 238 -11.40 -7.54 17.99
N ASP A 239 -11.30 -6.24 18.25
CA ASP A 239 -10.44 -5.37 17.45
C ASP A 239 -8.98 -5.53 17.83
N ASP A 240 -8.65 -5.60 19.12
CA ASP A 240 -7.33 -5.89 19.66
C ASP A 240 -7.36 -7.16 20.52
N PRO A 241 -7.22 -8.36 19.91
CA PRO A 241 -7.31 -9.63 20.63
C PRO A 241 -6.23 -9.80 21.73
N GLU A 242 -5.19 -8.96 21.74
CA GLU A 242 -4.10 -9.00 22.73
C GLU A 242 -4.43 -8.24 24.03
N ASP A 243 -5.36 -7.28 24.01
CA ASP A 243 -5.53 -6.30 25.08
C ASP A 243 -6.26 -6.86 26.33
N ARG A 244 -6.76 -8.10 26.22
CA ARG A 244 -7.52 -8.86 27.23
C ARG A 244 -8.80 -8.15 27.71
N SER A 245 -9.30 -7.20 26.94
CA SER A 245 -10.61 -6.58 27.13
C SER A 245 -11.72 -7.51 26.64
N PRO A 246 -12.99 -7.22 26.99
CA PRO A 246 -14.12 -7.82 26.28
C PRO A 246 -14.11 -7.38 24.81
N GLY A 247 -14.18 -8.33 23.90
CA GLY A 247 -14.19 -8.09 22.47
C GLY A 247 -15.60 -7.80 21.95
N ALA A 248 -15.86 -8.09 20.68
CA ALA A 248 -17.10 -7.71 20.02
C ALA A 248 -18.36 -8.30 20.69
N GLY A 249 -19.26 -7.42 21.15
CA GLY A 249 -20.62 -7.77 21.53
C GLY A 249 -21.58 -7.62 20.35
N VAL A 250 -22.15 -8.72 19.84
CA VAL A 250 -23.08 -8.71 18.69
C VAL A 250 -24.50 -8.96 19.18
N TYR A 251 -25.40 -7.99 18.95
CA TYR A 251 -26.81 -8.05 19.40
C TYR A 251 -27.78 -8.34 18.26
N SER A 252 -27.41 -8.02 17.02
CA SER A 252 -28.17 -8.40 15.83
C SER A 252 -27.32 -8.21 14.57
N LEU A 253 -27.65 -8.95 13.52
CA LEU A 253 -27.26 -8.63 12.14
C LEU A 253 -28.45 -8.90 11.24
N THR A 254 -28.81 -7.94 10.41
CA THR A 254 -29.79 -8.11 9.34
C THR A 254 -29.16 -7.71 8.02
N ALA A 255 -29.13 -8.64 7.07
CA ALA A 255 -28.74 -8.36 5.70
C ALA A 255 -29.97 -7.98 4.85
N PHE A 256 -29.76 -7.14 3.86
CA PHE A 256 -30.77 -6.76 2.88
C PHE A 256 -30.20 -6.87 1.47
N VAL A 257 -30.91 -7.60 0.61
CA VAL A 257 -30.73 -7.64 -0.83
C VAL A 257 -31.80 -6.78 -1.44
N ASP A 258 -31.42 -5.68 -2.10
CA ASP A 258 -32.37 -4.77 -2.74
C ASP A 258 -33.53 -4.36 -1.82
N ASP A 259 -33.16 -3.94 -0.61
CA ASP A 259 -34.06 -3.50 0.47
C ASP A 259 -34.98 -4.62 1.02
N THR A 260 -34.76 -5.88 0.60
CA THR A 260 -35.48 -7.07 1.09
C THR A 260 -34.59 -7.84 2.07
N PRO A 261 -35.08 -8.18 3.29
CA PRO A 261 -34.32 -8.96 4.25
C PRO A 261 -33.80 -10.29 3.67
N LEU A 262 -32.54 -10.61 3.97
CA LEU A 262 -31.89 -11.87 3.64
C LEU A 262 -31.48 -12.57 4.94
N GLU A 263 -31.99 -13.78 5.13
CA GLU A 263 -31.64 -14.60 6.28
C GLU A 263 -30.27 -15.28 6.06
N PRO A 264 -29.44 -15.41 7.11
CA PRO A 264 -28.19 -16.15 7.01
C PRO A 264 -28.50 -17.64 6.84
N VAL A 265 -27.72 -18.31 5.99
CA VAL A 265 -27.77 -19.78 5.86
C VAL A 265 -27.05 -20.46 7.02
N ARG A 266 -26.09 -19.77 7.64
CA ARG A 266 -25.33 -20.26 8.79
C ARG A 266 -24.87 -19.10 9.67
N VAL A 267 -24.92 -19.31 10.98
CA VAL A 267 -24.23 -18.47 11.97
C VAL A 267 -23.29 -19.38 12.74
N GLY A 268 -22.00 -19.03 12.71
CA GLY A 268 -20.93 -19.82 13.27
C GLY A 268 -20.11 -19.03 14.28
N VAL A 269 -19.59 -19.73 15.27
CA VAL A 269 -18.54 -19.23 16.17
C VAL A 269 -17.33 -20.12 15.97
N VAL A 270 -16.18 -19.50 15.74
CA VAL A 270 -14.87 -20.12 15.76
C VAL A 270 -14.21 -19.71 17.06
N GLU A 271 -13.90 -20.68 17.91
CA GLU A 271 -13.26 -20.44 19.20
C GLU A 271 -11.75 -20.69 19.09
N ASN A 272 -10.96 -19.75 19.62
CA ASN A 272 -9.49 -19.75 19.61
C ASN A 272 -8.91 -19.91 18.19
N LEU A 273 -9.23 -18.97 17.30
CA LEU A 273 -8.86 -19.04 15.88
C LEU A 273 -7.36 -19.29 15.65
N LEU A 274 -6.48 -18.64 16.41
CA LEU A 274 -5.02 -18.72 16.19
C LEU A 274 -4.49 -20.13 16.44
N GLN A 275 -5.14 -20.90 17.33
CA GLN A 275 -4.79 -22.30 17.60
C GLN A 275 -5.33 -23.28 16.55
N ARG A 276 -6.16 -22.80 15.63
CA ARG A 276 -6.89 -23.59 14.63
C ARG A 276 -6.36 -23.37 13.21
N ILE A 277 -5.65 -22.28 12.97
CA ILE A 277 -5.09 -21.92 11.67
C ILE A 277 -3.65 -22.46 11.57
N PRO A 278 -3.37 -23.39 10.65
CA PRO A 278 -2.01 -23.84 10.41
C PRO A 278 -1.23 -22.78 9.62
N VAL A 279 -0.06 -22.38 10.11
CA VAL A 279 0.92 -21.58 9.35
C VAL A 279 2.15 -22.44 9.11
N THR A 280 2.64 -22.49 7.87
CA THR A 280 3.81 -23.30 7.51
C THR A 280 4.84 -22.41 6.82
N PRO A 281 5.90 -22.00 7.53
CA PRO A 281 6.94 -21.09 7.03
C PRO A 281 7.69 -21.60 5.80
N ASP A 282 7.87 -22.92 5.68
CA ASP A 282 8.83 -23.50 4.75
C ASP A 282 8.42 -24.85 4.16
N LEU A 283 7.14 -25.22 4.25
CA LEU A 283 6.60 -26.53 3.89
C LEU A 283 7.16 -27.71 4.70
N THR A 284 7.97 -27.49 5.75
CA THR A 284 8.58 -28.58 6.55
C THR A 284 8.04 -28.68 7.98
N SER A 285 7.50 -27.60 8.55
CA SER A 285 6.87 -27.62 9.89
C SER A 285 5.69 -26.65 10.03
N THR A 286 4.61 -27.12 10.67
CA THR A 286 3.43 -26.29 11.00
C THR A 286 3.63 -25.65 12.37
N ILE A 287 3.57 -24.33 12.43
CA ILE A 287 3.51 -23.55 13.67
C ILE A 287 2.11 -22.96 13.84
N LEU A 288 1.75 -22.66 15.09
CA LEU A 288 0.53 -21.90 15.42
C LEU A 288 0.92 -20.45 15.65
N LEU A 289 0.07 -19.53 15.20
CA LEU A 289 0.27 -18.11 15.44
C LEU A 289 0.17 -17.81 16.94
N GLN A 290 1.03 -16.91 17.41
CA GLN A 290 0.99 -16.35 18.75
C GLN A 290 0.28 -14.99 18.73
N ASP A 291 -0.29 -14.60 19.87
CA ASP A 291 -1.05 -13.35 19.98
C ASP A 291 -0.23 -12.13 19.52
N ASN A 292 1.06 -12.05 19.87
CA ASN A 292 1.95 -10.95 19.49
C ASN A 292 2.28 -10.88 17.99
N GLU A 293 2.06 -11.96 17.23
CA GLU A 293 2.23 -11.99 15.77
C GLU A 293 1.03 -11.32 15.07
N VAL A 294 -0.10 -11.16 15.78
CA VAL A 294 -1.27 -10.43 15.27
C VAL A 294 -0.97 -8.95 15.09
N THR A 295 -0.28 -8.31 16.06
CA THR A 295 0.17 -6.92 15.92
C THR A 295 1.05 -6.72 14.68
N TYR A 296 1.96 -7.65 14.41
CA TYR A 296 2.83 -7.61 13.23
C TYR A 296 2.02 -7.74 11.93
N LEU A 297 1.15 -8.75 11.82
CA LEU A 297 0.34 -9.00 10.61
C LEU A 297 -0.71 -7.92 10.30
N ARG A 298 -1.30 -7.31 11.34
CA ARG A 298 -2.40 -6.36 11.17
C ARG A 298 -1.93 -4.97 10.76
N GLN A 299 -0.69 -4.58 11.09
CA GLN A 299 -0.09 -3.31 10.69
C GLN A 299 -0.98 -2.07 10.97
N ASN A 300 -1.46 -1.94 12.21
CA ASN A 300 -2.45 -0.94 12.65
C ASN A 300 -3.84 -1.01 11.98
N ARG A 301 -4.10 -1.98 11.09
CA ARG A 301 -5.39 -2.26 10.44
C ARG A 301 -6.14 -3.39 11.16
N ALA A 302 -7.21 -3.88 10.51
CA ALA A 302 -7.99 -5.03 10.97
C ALA A 302 -7.19 -6.32 10.80
N TRP A 303 -7.23 -7.19 11.80
CA TRP A 303 -6.29 -8.31 11.89
C TRP A 303 -6.75 -9.58 11.19
N LEU A 304 -8.06 -9.83 11.12
CA LEU A 304 -8.62 -11.13 10.73
C LEU A 304 -8.20 -11.54 9.32
N ARG A 305 -8.22 -10.60 8.37
CA ARG A 305 -7.80 -10.85 6.99
C ARG A 305 -6.34 -11.27 6.92
N SER A 306 -5.44 -10.50 7.55
CA SER A 306 -4.00 -10.76 7.51
C SER A 306 -3.66 -12.12 8.12
N VAL A 307 -4.30 -12.48 9.25
CA VAL A 307 -4.14 -13.81 9.88
C VAL A 307 -4.63 -14.94 8.98
N ILE A 308 -5.74 -14.74 8.26
CA ILE A 308 -6.27 -15.72 7.31
C ILE A 308 -5.38 -15.84 6.08
N GLU A 309 -4.83 -14.74 5.57
CA GLU A 309 -3.94 -14.73 4.40
C GLU A 309 -2.55 -15.31 4.71
N ALA A 310 -2.08 -15.21 5.96
CA ALA A 310 -0.87 -15.89 6.43
C ALA A 310 -1.00 -17.44 6.46
N SER A 311 -2.23 -17.96 6.50
CA SER A 311 -2.49 -19.40 6.37
C SER A 311 -2.10 -19.89 4.97
N ASN A 312 -1.29 -20.93 4.90
CA ASN A 312 -0.98 -21.60 3.64
C ASN A 312 -2.10 -22.53 3.14
N THR A 313 -3.20 -22.64 3.89
CA THR A 313 -4.33 -23.53 3.61
C THR A 313 -5.59 -22.71 3.32
N PRO A 314 -6.39 -23.06 2.28
CA PRO A 314 -7.60 -22.32 1.92
C PRO A 314 -8.60 -22.21 3.08
N PHE A 315 -8.71 -21.03 3.69
CA PHE A 315 -9.50 -20.83 4.92
C PHE A 315 -10.96 -21.24 4.78
N PHE A 316 -11.68 -20.68 3.80
CA PHE A 316 -13.12 -20.89 3.66
C PHE A 316 -13.51 -22.32 3.29
N LEU A 317 -12.78 -22.94 2.36
CA LEU A 317 -13.14 -24.26 1.82
C LEU A 317 -12.56 -25.42 2.65
N ALA A 318 -11.41 -25.23 3.30
CA ALA A 318 -10.69 -26.32 3.96
C ALA A 318 -10.65 -26.21 5.48
N ILE A 319 -10.73 -24.99 6.05
CA ILE A 319 -10.56 -24.77 7.49
C ILE A 319 -11.90 -24.44 8.17
N LEU A 320 -12.60 -23.42 7.69
CA LEU A 320 -13.75 -22.80 8.36
C LEU A 320 -14.82 -23.83 8.74
N ASP A 321 -15.18 -24.72 7.80
CA ASP A 321 -16.16 -25.78 8.04
C ASP A 321 -15.76 -26.75 9.15
N GLY A 322 -14.47 -27.05 9.28
CA GLY A 322 -13.93 -28.00 10.26
C GLY A 322 -13.83 -27.47 11.68
N ILE A 323 -13.77 -26.14 11.85
CA ILE A 323 -13.50 -25.50 13.15
C ILE A 323 -14.69 -24.72 13.72
N THR A 324 -15.78 -24.60 12.95
CA THR A 324 -16.95 -23.81 13.33
C THR A 324 -17.92 -24.57 14.23
N ARG A 325 -18.39 -23.91 15.29
CA ARG A 325 -19.57 -24.28 16.08
C ARG A 325 -20.79 -23.48 15.62
N ASN A 326 -21.82 -24.16 15.13
CA ASN A 326 -23.06 -23.49 14.71
C ASN A 326 -23.87 -23.01 15.93
N VAL A 327 -24.38 -21.79 15.86
CA VAL A 327 -25.18 -21.16 16.92
C VAL A 327 -26.42 -20.47 16.33
N PRO A 328 -27.46 -20.18 17.14
CA PRO A 328 -28.52 -19.26 16.71
C PRO A 328 -27.98 -17.86 16.43
N ALA A 329 -28.62 -17.14 15.52
CA ALA A 329 -28.31 -15.73 15.26
C ALA A 329 -28.42 -14.89 16.55
N ALA A 330 -27.52 -13.93 16.71
CA ALA A 330 -27.58 -12.97 17.80
C ALA A 330 -28.93 -12.24 17.85
N ALA A 331 -29.43 -12.08 19.08
CA ALA A 331 -30.62 -11.29 19.36
C ALA A 331 -30.37 -10.41 20.60
N PRO A 332 -31.11 -9.30 20.80
CA PRO A 332 -30.89 -8.43 21.95
C PRO A 332 -30.99 -9.14 23.32
N SER A 333 -31.79 -10.20 23.41
CA SER A 333 -31.93 -11.04 24.61
C SER A 333 -30.84 -12.11 24.77
N SER A 334 -30.09 -12.40 23.71
CA SER A 334 -29.05 -13.41 23.64
C SER A 334 -27.95 -12.96 22.67
N PRO A 335 -27.17 -11.93 23.06
CA PRO A 335 -26.07 -11.46 22.23
C PRO A 335 -24.99 -12.52 22.13
N LEU A 336 -24.27 -12.53 21.02
CA LEU A 336 -23.06 -13.32 20.83
C LEU A 336 -21.84 -12.46 21.22
N ARG A 337 -20.76 -13.12 21.65
CA ARG A 337 -19.49 -12.47 21.96
C ARG A 337 -18.33 -13.13 21.23
N ALA A 338 -17.42 -12.31 20.75
CA ALA A 338 -16.13 -12.70 20.20
C ALA A 338 -15.06 -12.01 21.04
N ASP A 339 -14.60 -12.68 22.10
CA ASP A 339 -13.58 -12.17 23.02
C ASP A 339 -12.21 -12.74 22.60
N GLY A 340 -11.15 -11.93 22.61
CA GLY A 340 -9.82 -12.38 22.19
C GLY A 340 -9.80 -12.80 20.72
N ASP A 341 -9.24 -13.98 20.40
CA ASP A 341 -9.17 -14.51 19.05
C ASP A 341 -10.39 -15.36 18.62
N ASP A 342 -11.50 -15.25 19.34
CA ASP A 342 -12.77 -15.81 18.91
C ASP A 342 -13.35 -15.00 17.73
N VAL A 343 -14.05 -15.69 16.82
CA VAL A 343 -14.68 -15.05 15.65
C VAL A 343 -16.11 -15.53 15.49
N ILE A 344 -17.06 -14.59 15.41
CA ILE A 344 -18.43 -14.87 15.00
C ILE A 344 -18.55 -14.59 13.51
N TYR A 345 -19.25 -15.43 12.76
CA TYR A 345 -19.57 -15.11 11.38
C TYR A 345 -20.98 -15.49 10.98
N TYR A 346 -21.49 -14.75 10.00
CA TYR A 346 -22.77 -14.98 9.33
C TYR A 346 -22.49 -15.27 7.86
N GLU A 347 -22.97 -16.40 7.37
CA GLU A 347 -22.88 -16.80 5.97
C GLU A 347 -24.22 -16.57 5.28
N PHE A 348 -24.17 -15.97 4.11
CA PHE A 348 -25.33 -15.66 3.27
C PHE A 348 -25.13 -16.25 1.87
N GLU A 349 -26.16 -16.90 1.35
CA GLU A 349 -26.25 -17.21 -0.08
C GLU A 349 -26.77 -15.98 -0.83
N ILE A 350 -26.02 -15.55 -1.83
CA ILE A 350 -26.33 -14.34 -2.58
C ILE A 350 -27.05 -14.73 -3.88
N PRO A 351 -28.27 -14.21 -4.11
CA PRO A 351 -28.99 -14.48 -5.35
C PRO A 351 -28.31 -13.81 -6.55
N ASP A 352 -28.70 -14.19 -7.77
CA ASP A 352 -28.25 -13.48 -8.96
C ASP A 352 -28.91 -12.09 -9.05
N SER A 353 -28.32 -11.19 -9.85
CA SER A 353 -28.87 -9.87 -10.20
C SER A 353 -29.03 -8.88 -9.05
N VAL A 354 -28.24 -9.01 -7.99
CA VAL A 354 -28.30 -8.12 -6.82
C VAL A 354 -27.84 -6.71 -7.16
N ARG A 355 -28.69 -5.72 -6.90
CA ARG A 355 -28.33 -4.29 -7.12
C ARG A 355 -27.73 -3.64 -5.89
N SER A 356 -28.01 -4.14 -4.70
CA SER A 356 -27.49 -3.63 -3.43
C SER A 356 -27.44 -4.73 -2.36
N LEU A 357 -26.33 -4.79 -1.65
CA LEU A 357 -26.15 -5.60 -0.45
C LEU A 357 -25.83 -4.67 0.71
N THR A 358 -26.76 -4.56 1.65
CA THR A 358 -26.62 -3.69 2.83
C THR A 358 -26.85 -4.48 4.10
N PHE A 359 -26.20 -4.06 5.17
CA PHE A 359 -26.21 -4.74 6.44
C PHE A 359 -26.46 -3.73 7.54
N ASP A 360 -27.23 -4.13 8.54
CA ASP A 360 -27.47 -3.37 9.75
C ASP A 360 -27.19 -4.29 10.95
N SER A 361 -26.27 -3.87 11.81
CA SER A 361 -25.86 -4.63 12.98
C SER A 361 -25.88 -3.77 14.23
N ALA A 362 -26.36 -4.32 15.34
CA ALA A 362 -26.22 -3.71 16.65
C ALA A 362 -25.01 -4.35 17.34
N VAL A 363 -23.98 -3.54 17.63
CA VAL A 363 -22.70 -3.98 18.19
C VAL A 363 -22.25 -3.10 19.35
N SER A 364 -21.43 -3.65 20.24
CA SER A 364 -20.77 -2.92 21.32
C SER A 364 -19.38 -3.49 21.61
N ASP A 365 -18.71 -2.85 22.56
CA ASP A 365 -17.36 -3.18 23.03
C ASP A 365 -16.36 -3.06 21.88
N ASP A 366 -15.25 -3.79 21.94
CA ASP A 366 -14.14 -3.65 21.00
C ASP A 366 -14.35 -4.51 19.76
N TYR A 367 -15.21 -4.05 18.84
CA TYR A 367 -15.59 -4.82 17.65
C TYR A 367 -14.76 -4.46 16.41
N SER A 368 -14.44 -5.46 15.60
CA SER A 368 -14.09 -5.33 14.18
C SER A 368 -15.10 -6.10 13.34
N ILE A 369 -15.59 -5.49 12.26
CA ILE A 369 -16.55 -6.09 11.33
C ILE A 369 -15.89 -6.22 9.97
N ASP A 370 -15.72 -7.45 9.52
CA ASP A 370 -15.10 -7.79 8.25
C ASP A 370 -16.13 -8.41 7.31
N VAL A 371 -16.03 -8.10 6.01
CA VAL A 371 -16.91 -8.66 4.98
C VAL A 371 -16.07 -9.33 3.92
N ALA A 372 -16.36 -10.61 3.65
CA ALA A 372 -15.70 -11.38 2.61
C ALA A 372 -16.74 -11.98 1.65
N ALA A 373 -16.56 -11.81 0.34
CA ALA A 373 -17.45 -12.36 -0.66
C ALA A 373 -16.74 -13.38 -1.55
N ALA A 374 -17.34 -14.57 -1.69
CA ALA A 374 -16.91 -15.59 -2.63
C ALA A 374 -17.37 -15.20 -4.04
N VAL A 375 -16.45 -14.70 -4.86
CA VAL A 375 -16.67 -14.22 -6.22
C VAL A 375 -16.17 -15.23 -7.24
N ARG A 376 -17.07 -15.65 -8.11
CA ARG A 376 -16.75 -16.47 -9.27
C ARG A 376 -16.25 -15.60 -10.43
N VAL A 377 -15.17 -16.04 -11.07
CA VAL A 377 -14.63 -15.41 -12.28
C VAL A 377 -14.45 -16.47 -13.38
N PRO A 378 -15.50 -16.78 -14.16
CA PRO A 378 -15.52 -17.91 -15.11
C PRO A 378 -14.44 -17.87 -16.20
N VAL A 379 -13.92 -16.67 -16.52
CA VAL A 379 -12.82 -16.50 -17.50
C VAL A 379 -11.47 -16.95 -16.94
N LEU A 380 -11.30 -16.92 -15.61
CA LEU A 380 -10.06 -17.33 -14.95
C LEU A 380 -10.10 -18.81 -14.54
N SER A 381 -11.23 -19.28 -14.03
CA SER A 381 -11.42 -20.68 -13.67
C SER A 381 -12.76 -21.23 -14.14
N THR A 382 -12.73 -22.42 -14.72
CA THR A 382 -13.93 -23.15 -15.17
C THR A 382 -14.56 -23.99 -14.07
N ARG A 383 -13.91 -24.12 -12.91
CA ARG A 383 -14.42 -24.87 -11.76
C ARG A 383 -15.52 -24.07 -11.05
N ASP A 384 -16.57 -24.76 -10.60
CA ASP A 384 -17.75 -24.14 -9.99
C ASP A 384 -17.53 -23.75 -8.51
N ASP A 385 -16.56 -24.38 -7.86
CA ASP A 385 -16.18 -24.22 -6.45
C ASP A 385 -14.94 -23.34 -6.24
N ASP A 386 -14.38 -22.81 -7.33
CA ASP A 386 -13.17 -22.00 -7.31
C ASP A 386 -13.54 -20.52 -7.22
N PHE A 387 -13.35 -19.95 -6.03
CA PHE A 387 -13.75 -18.59 -5.69
C PHE A 387 -12.55 -17.72 -5.36
N TYR A 388 -12.57 -16.50 -5.87
CA TYR A 388 -11.80 -15.40 -5.30
C TYR A 388 -12.58 -14.83 -4.11
N TYR A 389 -11.92 -14.57 -2.98
CA TYR A 389 -12.55 -13.96 -1.81
C TYR A 389 -12.23 -12.46 -1.74
N ASP A 390 -13.21 -11.63 -2.10
CA ASP A 390 -13.12 -10.17 -1.98
C ASP A 390 -13.36 -9.75 -0.54
N TRP A 391 -12.32 -9.23 0.12
CA TRP A 391 -12.31 -8.98 1.57
C TRP A 391 -12.06 -7.51 1.88
N TYR A 392 -12.91 -6.91 2.71
CA TYR A 392 -12.64 -5.60 3.29
C TYR A 392 -13.20 -5.47 4.72
N ASN A 393 -12.57 -4.60 5.52
CA ASN A 393 -13.07 -4.24 6.84
C ASN A 393 -14.14 -3.13 6.73
N ALA A 394 -15.33 -3.40 7.24
CA ALA A 394 -16.50 -2.54 7.13
C ALA A 394 -16.58 -1.47 8.21
N ALA A 395 -16.29 -1.84 9.46
CA ALA A 395 -16.31 -0.94 10.60
C ALA A 395 -15.53 -1.53 11.76
N ARG A 396 -15.06 -0.66 12.65
CA ARG A 396 -14.31 -1.00 13.86
C ARG A 396 -14.74 -0.10 15.01
N ALA A 397 -14.48 -0.51 16.24
CA ALA A 397 -14.58 0.37 17.39
C ALA A 397 -13.44 1.41 17.37
N GLU A 398 -13.69 2.60 17.94
CA GLU A 398 -12.63 3.58 18.18
C GLU A 398 -12.07 3.35 19.59
N GLY A 399 -10.78 3.05 19.67
CA GLY A 399 -10.09 2.65 20.88
C GLY A 399 -10.59 1.32 21.44
N THR A 400 -10.47 1.13 22.75
CA THR A 400 -10.84 -0.13 23.43
C THR A 400 -12.05 0.05 24.37
N PRO A 401 -13.26 0.34 23.84
CA PRO A 401 -14.45 0.58 24.65
C PRO A 401 -14.92 -0.71 25.35
N ARG A 402 -15.50 -0.58 26.55
CA ARG A 402 -15.83 -1.72 27.42
C ARG A 402 -17.18 -1.58 28.10
N GLY A 403 -17.78 -2.71 28.44
CA GLY A 403 -19.01 -2.80 29.22
C GLY A 403 -20.26 -2.32 28.48
N GLY A 404 -20.24 -2.35 27.15
CA GLY A 404 -21.35 -1.93 26.29
C GLY A 404 -21.52 -0.40 26.19
N SER A 405 -20.52 0.39 26.60
CA SER A 405 -20.61 1.86 26.65
C SER A 405 -20.84 2.51 25.28
N ASN A 406 -20.45 1.82 24.22
CA ASN A 406 -20.56 2.22 22.82
C ASN A 406 -21.62 1.42 22.04
N LEU A 407 -22.60 0.79 22.71
CA LEU A 407 -23.66 0.04 22.02
C LEU A 407 -24.34 0.94 20.96
N GLN A 408 -24.19 0.56 19.70
CA GLN A 408 -24.68 1.33 18.56
C GLN A 408 -25.12 0.44 17.40
N ARG A 409 -25.89 1.03 16.48
CA ARG A 409 -26.20 0.40 15.20
C ARG A 409 -25.20 0.87 14.15
N VAL A 410 -24.55 -0.08 13.50
CA VAL A 410 -23.62 0.15 12.39
C VAL A 410 -24.29 -0.32 11.10
N GLN A 411 -24.32 0.55 10.10
CA GLN A 411 -24.81 0.24 8.76
C GLN A 411 -23.65 0.22 7.78
N PHE A 412 -23.53 -0.86 7.02
CA PHE A 412 -22.47 -1.04 6.03
C PHE A 412 -23.01 -1.74 4.78
N GLN A 413 -22.23 -1.72 3.69
CA GLN A 413 -22.68 -2.22 2.39
C GLN A 413 -21.55 -2.97 1.69
N TYR A 414 -21.87 -4.09 1.06
CA TYR A 414 -20.92 -4.78 0.20
C TYR A 414 -21.05 -4.32 -1.26
N GLY A 415 -19.91 -4.12 -1.90
CA GLY A 415 -19.78 -3.98 -3.34
C GLY A 415 -18.37 -4.34 -3.75
N PHE A 416 -18.21 -4.83 -4.98
CA PHE A 416 -16.90 -5.17 -5.51
C PHE A 416 -16.11 -3.88 -5.78
N PRO A 417 -14.81 -3.81 -5.45
CA PRO A 417 -13.98 -2.62 -5.67
C PRO A 417 -13.80 -2.37 -7.18
N THR A 418 -14.10 -1.15 -7.61
CA THR A 418 -14.03 -0.75 -9.02
C THR A 418 -12.94 0.27 -9.29
N ALA A 419 -12.64 1.17 -8.36
CA ALA A 419 -11.54 2.13 -8.50
C ALA A 419 -11.08 2.70 -7.15
N LEU A 420 -9.85 3.20 -7.13
CA LEU A 420 -9.31 4.08 -6.11
C LEU A 420 -8.92 5.40 -6.78
N SER A 421 -9.36 6.54 -6.22
CA SER A 421 -8.90 7.87 -6.63
C SER A 421 -8.28 8.61 -5.45
N LEU A 422 -7.12 9.20 -5.67
CA LEU A 422 -6.41 10.04 -4.72
C LEU A 422 -6.42 11.47 -5.26
N LEU A 423 -6.78 12.43 -4.41
CA LEU A 423 -6.71 13.87 -4.70
C LEU A 423 -5.81 14.52 -3.65
N GLY A 424 -4.79 15.24 -4.10
CA GLY A 424 -3.82 15.90 -3.22
C GLY A 424 -3.68 17.39 -3.52
N VAL A 425 -3.44 18.19 -2.48
CA VAL A 425 -2.95 19.57 -2.57
C VAL A 425 -1.79 19.72 -1.59
N ASN A 426 -0.61 20.01 -2.12
CA ASN A 426 0.61 20.25 -1.34
C ASN A 426 1.08 21.69 -1.49
N PHE A 427 1.79 22.20 -0.51
CA PHE A 427 2.40 23.52 -0.58
C PHE A 427 3.72 23.60 0.18
N GLU A 428 4.58 24.51 -0.27
CA GLU A 428 5.78 24.93 0.43
C GLU A 428 5.80 26.46 0.47
N SER A 429 6.18 27.03 1.60
CA SER A 429 6.29 28.48 1.75
C SER A 429 7.49 28.90 2.59
N HIS A 430 8.19 29.91 2.12
CA HIS A 430 9.20 30.64 2.88
C HIS A 430 8.71 32.07 3.13
N PHE A 431 8.11 32.33 4.30
CA PHE A 431 7.51 33.62 4.62
C PHE A 431 7.87 34.09 6.03
N LEU A 432 8.37 35.33 6.15
CA LEU A 432 8.79 35.95 7.42
C LEU A 432 9.78 35.11 8.25
N GLY A 433 10.64 34.36 7.56
CA GLY A 433 11.62 33.45 8.17
C GLY A 433 11.03 32.12 8.65
N PHE A 434 9.75 31.84 8.37
CA PHE A 434 9.18 30.51 8.53
C PHE A 434 9.32 29.71 7.24
N ASP A 435 9.76 28.47 7.38
CA ASP A 435 9.63 27.41 6.39
C ASP A 435 8.39 26.61 6.74
N ILE A 436 7.36 26.65 5.89
CA ILE A 436 6.09 25.95 6.14
C ILE A 436 5.83 25.02 4.96
N GLY A 437 5.60 23.75 5.25
CA GLY A 437 5.24 22.73 4.28
C GLY A 437 4.00 21.97 4.72
N GLY A 438 3.28 21.39 3.79
CA GLY A 438 2.14 20.54 4.13
C GLY A 438 1.43 19.96 2.92
N GLU A 439 0.62 18.96 3.20
CA GLU A 439 -0.26 18.32 2.22
C GLU A 439 -1.63 18.05 2.85
N TYR A 440 -2.67 18.14 2.03
CA TYR A 440 -3.96 17.52 2.26
C TYR A 440 -4.21 16.52 1.14
N ALA A 441 -4.54 15.28 1.49
CA ALA A 441 -4.88 14.26 0.52
C ALA A 441 -6.21 13.57 0.89
N ARG A 442 -6.94 13.12 -0.13
CA ARG A 442 -8.19 12.38 0.02
C ARG A 442 -8.15 11.11 -0.81
N SER A 443 -8.31 9.98 -0.13
CA SER A 443 -8.53 8.68 -0.74
C SER A 443 -10.02 8.42 -0.96
N MET A 444 -10.37 7.97 -2.17
CA MET A 444 -11.74 7.68 -2.60
C MET A 444 -11.82 6.29 -3.20
N ARG A 445 -12.33 5.34 -2.41
CA ARG A 445 -12.55 3.95 -2.83
C ARG A 445 -13.95 3.78 -3.38
N HIS A 446 -14.05 3.41 -4.65
CA HIS A 446 -15.29 3.23 -5.40
C HIS A 446 -15.68 1.76 -5.45
N PHE A 447 -16.95 1.50 -5.16
CA PHE A 447 -17.51 0.16 -5.14
C PHE A 447 -18.78 0.10 -5.96
N ARG A 448 -19.12 -1.10 -6.41
CA ARG A 448 -20.38 -1.37 -7.11
C ARG A 448 -20.85 -2.78 -6.79
N ALA A 449 -22.15 -2.95 -6.53
CA ALA A 449 -22.72 -4.29 -6.47
C ALA A 449 -22.43 -5.04 -7.78
N PRO A 450 -22.00 -6.31 -7.76
CA PRO A 450 -21.48 -7.01 -8.93
C PRO A 450 -22.61 -7.54 -9.82
N SER A 451 -23.40 -6.62 -10.38
CA SER A 451 -24.43 -6.88 -11.36
C SER A 451 -24.51 -5.73 -12.36
N ALA A 452 -25.12 -5.97 -13.53
CA ALA A 452 -25.23 -4.97 -14.59
C ALA A 452 -25.93 -3.67 -14.12
N GLY A 453 -26.87 -3.77 -13.18
CA GLY A 453 -27.61 -2.64 -12.58
C GLY A 453 -27.15 -2.27 -11.18
N GLY A 454 -25.99 -2.77 -10.73
CA GLY A 454 -25.49 -2.59 -9.37
C GLY A 454 -25.39 -1.13 -8.96
N LYS A 455 -25.97 -0.79 -7.80
CA LYS A 455 -25.83 0.50 -7.14
C LYS A 455 -24.35 0.70 -6.81
N ARG A 456 -23.88 1.95 -7.01
CA ARG A 456 -22.52 2.38 -6.68
C ARG A 456 -22.53 3.08 -5.34
N PHE A 457 -21.44 2.92 -4.60
CA PHE A 457 -21.15 3.72 -3.43
C PHE A 457 -19.65 4.03 -3.37
N ARG A 458 -19.26 4.88 -2.44
CA ARG A 458 -17.88 5.29 -2.24
C ARG A 458 -17.58 5.42 -0.76
N ARG A 459 -16.40 4.99 -0.35
CA ARG A 459 -15.79 5.32 0.94
C ARG A 459 -14.67 6.32 0.72
N GLN A 460 -14.44 7.19 1.69
CA GLN A 460 -13.39 8.19 1.59
C GLN A 460 -12.70 8.38 2.95
N ALA A 461 -11.40 8.65 2.89
CA ALA A 461 -10.56 8.98 4.03
C ALA A 461 -9.73 10.21 3.67
N ASP A 462 -9.60 11.13 4.62
CA ASP A 462 -8.90 12.40 4.43
C ASP A 462 -7.69 12.43 5.35
N THR A 463 -6.54 12.81 4.82
CA THR A 463 -5.31 12.97 5.59
C THR A 463 -4.74 14.37 5.38
N TYR A 464 -4.05 14.88 6.39
CA TYR A 464 -3.29 16.11 6.27
C TYR A 464 -2.05 16.09 7.15
N TYR A 465 -1.08 16.89 6.74
CA TYR A 465 -0.01 17.33 7.63
C TYR A 465 0.40 18.76 7.33
N VAL A 466 0.90 19.44 8.36
CA VAL A 466 1.53 20.75 8.26
C VAL A 466 2.75 20.75 9.16
N GLN A 467 3.89 21.16 8.61
CA GLN A 467 5.12 21.40 9.34
C GLN A 467 5.49 22.87 9.20
N ALA A 468 6.00 23.45 10.29
CA ALA A 468 6.49 24.81 10.32
C ALA A 468 7.80 24.85 11.11
N GLY A 469 8.86 25.34 10.46
CA GLY A 469 10.17 25.58 11.05
C GLY A 469 10.52 27.05 11.00
N ARG A 470 11.31 27.51 11.97
CA ARG A 470 11.91 28.85 11.92
C ARG A 470 13.22 28.89 12.67
N ASP A 471 14.24 29.42 12.00
CA ASP A 471 15.48 29.82 12.63
C ASP A 471 15.27 31.19 13.33
N LEU A 472 15.18 31.18 14.67
CA LEU A 472 15.04 32.42 15.45
C LEU A 472 16.39 33.16 15.54
N THR A 473 17.49 32.42 15.51
CA THR A 473 18.86 32.93 15.42
C THR A 473 19.72 31.93 14.64
N ALA A 474 20.97 32.30 14.31
CA ALA A 474 21.92 31.39 13.67
C ALA A 474 22.26 30.11 14.47
N ARG A 475 21.81 30.00 15.73
CA ARG A 475 22.05 28.85 16.60
C ARG A 475 20.77 28.30 17.22
N PHE A 476 19.61 28.87 16.89
CA PHE A 476 18.36 28.50 17.54
C PHE A 476 17.26 28.31 16.49
N ARG A 477 16.69 27.12 16.48
CA ARG A 477 15.57 26.73 15.62
C ARG A 477 14.40 26.28 16.46
N ALA A 478 13.19 26.66 16.05
CA ALA A 478 11.95 26.11 16.56
C ALA A 478 11.23 25.37 15.42
N GLY A 479 10.60 24.26 15.73
CA GLY A 479 9.79 23.48 14.80
C GLY A 479 8.46 23.05 15.43
N PHE A 480 7.45 22.92 14.59
CA PHE A 480 6.12 22.44 14.95
C PHE A 480 5.51 21.65 13.80
N GLU A 481 4.92 20.50 14.09
CA GLU A 481 4.11 19.73 13.14
C GLU A 481 2.76 19.33 13.73
N LEU A 482 1.80 19.17 12.83
CA LEU A 482 0.44 18.70 13.07
C LEU A 482 0.06 17.75 11.94
N PHE A 483 -0.47 16.58 12.26
CA PHE A 483 -0.79 15.56 11.27
C PHE A 483 -1.94 14.65 11.70
N ASP A 484 -2.55 14.02 10.71
CA ASP A 484 -3.70 13.12 10.84
C ASP A 484 -3.74 12.15 9.65
N VAL A 485 -3.46 10.87 9.90
CA VAL A 485 -3.54 9.78 8.92
C VAL A 485 -4.52 8.73 9.46
N PRO A 486 -5.79 8.74 9.02
CA PRO A 486 -6.79 7.78 9.50
C PRO A 486 -6.42 6.32 9.20
N HIS A 487 -6.86 5.39 10.04
CA HIS A 487 -6.65 3.94 9.84
C HIS A 487 -7.20 3.40 8.52
N ASP A 488 -8.19 4.07 7.93
CA ASP A 488 -8.83 3.66 6.68
C ASP A 488 -8.35 4.46 5.46
N TYR A 489 -7.28 5.24 5.63
CA TYR A 489 -6.52 5.80 4.51
C TYR A 489 -5.81 4.69 3.74
N GLU A 490 -5.93 4.74 2.42
CA GLU A 490 -5.54 3.65 1.53
C GLU A 490 -5.07 4.20 0.19
N THR A 491 -3.89 3.77 -0.24
CA THR A 491 -3.31 4.02 -1.56
C THR A 491 -3.20 2.73 -2.39
N GLY A 492 -3.56 1.59 -1.80
CA GLY A 492 -3.58 0.29 -2.46
C GLY A 492 -4.90 -0.02 -3.20
N PHE A 493 -4.79 -0.65 -4.36
CA PHE A 493 -5.92 -1.20 -5.08
C PHE A 493 -5.60 -2.58 -5.64
N SER A 494 -6.42 -3.57 -5.29
CA SER A 494 -6.13 -4.94 -5.68
C SER A 494 -6.45 -5.24 -7.14
N ALA A 495 -5.54 -5.97 -7.80
CA ALA A 495 -5.62 -6.38 -9.19
C ALA A 495 -5.30 -7.87 -9.35
N PHE A 496 -5.87 -8.49 -10.39
CA PHE A 496 -5.51 -9.85 -10.77
C PHE A 496 -4.16 -9.82 -11.49
N GLN A 497 -3.18 -10.55 -10.98
CA GLN A 497 -1.83 -10.65 -11.55
C GLN A 497 -1.47 -12.12 -11.74
N ARG A 498 -0.77 -12.47 -12.82
CA ARG A 498 -0.22 -13.82 -13.02
C ARG A 498 0.67 -14.22 -11.85
N SER A 499 0.50 -15.46 -11.38
CA SER A 499 1.37 -16.07 -10.37
C SER A 499 1.47 -17.58 -10.59
N GLY A 500 2.67 -18.12 -10.37
CA GLY A 500 2.92 -19.56 -10.31
C GLY A 500 2.84 -20.14 -8.90
N VAL A 501 2.66 -19.31 -7.87
CA VAL A 501 2.71 -19.67 -6.45
C VAL A 501 1.47 -19.11 -5.72
N GLY A 502 1.03 -19.78 -4.65
CA GLY A 502 -0.11 -19.36 -3.83
C GLY A 502 -1.46 -19.94 -4.25
N PRO A 503 -2.55 -19.58 -3.53
CA PRO A 503 -3.91 -20.00 -3.83
C PRO A 503 -4.45 -19.24 -5.05
N THR A 504 -3.92 -19.58 -6.23
CA THR A 504 -4.26 -18.88 -7.48
C THR A 504 -5.61 -19.30 -8.03
N LEU A 505 -6.37 -18.32 -8.55
CA LEU A 505 -7.55 -18.54 -9.37
C LEU A 505 -7.12 -18.60 -10.85
N GLY A 506 -6.95 -19.79 -11.39
CA GLY A 506 -6.51 -19.97 -12.78
C GLY A 506 -5.12 -19.43 -13.08
N GLY A 507 -4.17 -19.57 -12.13
CA GLY A 507 -2.81 -19.04 -12.27
C GLY A 507 -2.71 -17.53 -12.05
N ARG A 508 -3.70 -16.92 -11.39
CA ARG A 508 -3.68 -15.51 -10.98
C ARG A 508 -3.93 -15.35 -9.48
N LEU A 509 -3.17 -14.47 -8.85
CA LEU A 509 -3.45 -13.95 -7.52
C LEU A 509 -4.18 -12.62 -7.63
N TYR A 510 -4.93 -12.27 -6.59
CA TYR A 510 -5.51 -10.94 -6.44
C TYR A 510 -4.74 -10.19 -5.36
N ARG A 511 -3.76 -9.38 -5.78
CA ARG A 511 -2.81 -8.70 -4.89
C ARG A 511 -3.02 -7.19 -4.94
N PRO A 512 -2.76 -6.46 -3.84
CA PRO A 512 -2.74 -5.01 -3.85
C PRO A 512 -1.67 -4.51 -4.83
N VAL A 513 -2.02 -3.46 -5.59
CA VAL A 513 -1.07 -2.58 -6.26
C VAL A 513 -1.03 -1.31 -5.43
N GLN A 514 0.12 -0.97 -4.88
CA GLN A 514 0.31 0.26 -4.12
C GLN A 514 0.56 1.44 -5.07
N LEU A 515 -0.18 2.55 -4.89
CA LEU A 515 0.12 3.81 -5.56
C LEU A 515 1.21 4.60 -4.84
N VAL A 516 1.35 4.38 -3.54
CA VAL A 516 2.49 4.81 -2.73
C VAL A 516 3.13 3.51 -2.28
N ALA A 517 4.12 3.07 -3.07
CA ALA A 517 4.92 1.90 -2.78
C ALA A 517 5.89 2.19 -1.66
N ASP A 518 6.16 1.17 -0.86
CA ASP A 518 7.24 1.08 0.10
C ASP A 518 8.57 0.92 -0.65
N ASN A 519 9.56 1.78 -0.41
CA ASN A 519 10.85 1.77 -1.09
C ASN A 519 11.90 2.56 -0.29
N ASP A 520 12.09 2.17 0.95
CA ASP A 520 12.91 2.84 1.97
C ASP A 520 14.39 2.94 1.61
N ASP A 521 14.87 2.00 0.78
CA ASP A 521 16.25 1.93 0.30
C ASP A 521 16.52 2.74 -0.99
N LEU A 522 15.47 3.37 -1.54
CA LEU A 522 15.51 4.14 -2.80
C LEU A 522 16.04 3.36 -4.01
N ASP A 523 15.88 2.03 -4.01
CA ASP A 523 16.23 1.20 -5.15
C ASP A 523 15.11 1.19 -6.23
N GLN A 524 15.17 0.27 -7.19
CA GLN A 524 14.20 0.19 -8.29
C GLN A 524 13.00 -0.73 -8.00
N TRP A 525 12.91 -1.32 -6.82
CA TRP A 525 12.01 -2.40 -6.46
C TRP A 525 11.25 -2.07 -5.17
N PRO A 526 9.92 -2.08 -5.20
CA PRO A 526 9.15 -1.93 -3.98
C PRO A 526 9.46 -3.02 -2.95
N ASP A 527 9.52 -2.60 -1.69
CA ASP A 527 9.75 -3.39 -0.49
C ASP A 527 8.50 -4.20 -0.11
N GLU A 528 8.12 -5.17 -0.94
CA GLU A 528 6.85 -5.88 -0.75
C GLU A 528 6.90 -7.06 0.24
N ILE A 529 8.08 -7.65 0.47
CA ILE A 529 8.21 -8.97 1.15
C ILE A 529 9.39 -8.95 2.13
N GLU A 530 9.10 -9.24 3.41
CA GLU A 530 10.16 -9.45 4.40
C GLU A 530 10.93 -10.75 4.15
N HIS A 531 12.26 -10.66 4.20
CA HIS A 531 13.11 -11.80 3.88
C HIS A 531 13.00 -12.92 4.92
N ASN A 532 12.72 -14.13 4.45
CA ASN A 532 12.43 -15.31 5.28
C ASN A 532 11.25 -15.11 6.24
N ASP A 533 10.28 -14.24 5.92
CA ASP A 533 9.06 -14.10 6.70
C ASP A 533 8.33 -15.46 6.78
N PRO A 534 8.27 -16.09 7.97
CA PRO A 534 7.59 -17.36 8.16
C PRO A 534 6.07 -17.27 7.95
N LEU A 535 5.52 -16.05 7.88
CA LEU A 535 4.10 -15.75 7.74
C LEU A 535 3.71 -15.32 6.31
N ALA A 536 4.66 -15.28 5.38
CA ALA A 536 4.44 -15.07 3.95
C ALA A 536 4.76 -16.34 3.10
N PRO A 537 4.05 -17.47 3.30
CA PRO A 537 4.48 -18.81 2.86
C PRO A 537 4.59 -19.00 1.33
N PHE A 538 4.04 -18.08 0.54
CA PHE A 538 4.01 -18.15 -0.93
C PHE A 538 4.99 -17.18 -1.60
N PHE A 539 5.62 -16.33 -0.81
CA PHE A 539 6.49 -15.28 -1.29
C PHE A 539 7.86 -15.50 -0.66
N ARG A 540 8.88 -15.62 -1.51
CA ARG A 540 10.27 -15.58 -1.06
C ARG A 540 10.91 -14.43 -1.81
N ALA A 541 11.63 -13.58 -1.10
CA ALA A 541 12.63 -12.72 -1.71
C ALA A 541 13.73 -13.63 -2.28
N SER A 542 13.50 -14.18 -3.48
CA SER A 542 14.48 -14.98 -4.20
C SER A 542 15.04 -14.15 -5.35
N GLY A 543 15.90 -13.20 -5.00
CA GLY A 543 16.55 -12.26 -5.91
C GLY A 543 17.01 -11.01 -5.17
N ALA A 544 17.95 -10.27 -5.76
CA ALA A 544 18.32 -8.94 -5.27
C ALA A 544 17.12 -7.98 -5.40
N GLY A 545 16.88 -7.19 -4.36
CA GLY A 545 16.06 -5.96 -4.40
C GLY A 545 14.59 -6.05 -3.99
N ASN A 546 13.96 -7.21 -3.72
CA ASN A 546 12.54 -7.21 -3.26
C ASN A 546 12.38 -7.57 -1.77
N GLY A 547 13.44 -7.39 -0.97
CA GLY A 547 13.52 -7.88 0.39
C GLY A 547 13.54 -6.74 1.41
N VAL A 548 12.67 -6.81 2.41
CA VAL A 548 12.70 -5.89 3.57
C VAL A 548 13.81 -6.35 4.55
N PHE A 549 14.76 -5.46 4.88
CA PHE A 549 15.96 -5.77 5.67
C PHE A 549 16.26 -4.73 6.78
N PRO A 550 15.56 -4.69 7.94
CA PRO A 550 15.48 -3.48 8.79
C PRO A 550 16.79 -3.03 9.42
N GLY A 551 17.47 -2.07 8.79
CA GLY A 551 18.82 -1.66 9.15
C GLY A 551 19.84 -2.80 9.08
N LEU A 552 19.63 -3.72 8.14
CA LEU A 552 20.38 -4.95 7.88
C LEU A 552 20.97 -5.03 6.46
N ASP A 553 20.62 -4.06 5.61
CA ASP A 553 21.21 -3.76 4.31
C ASP A 553 21.56 -2.25 4.25
N PRO A 554 22.52 -1.76 5.06
CA PRO A 554 22.92 -0.35 5.07
C PRO A 554 23.66 0.15 3.82
N ASP A 555 24.04 -0.72 2.87
CA ASP A 555 24.59 -0.31 1.58
C ASP A 555 23.58 -0.36 0.41
N ASN A 556 22.34 -0.78 0.69
CA ASN A 556 21.17 -0.79 -0.18
C ASN A 556 21.41 -1.59 -1.47
N ASP A 557 22.04 -2.76 -1.36
CA ASP A 557 22.32 -3.63 -2.50
C ASP A 557 21.24 -4.72 -2.71
N GLY A 558 20.24 -4.75 -1.83
CA GLY A 558 19.12 -5.69 -1.83
C GLY A 558 19.50 -7.07 -1.32
N VAL A 559 20.61 -7.18 -0.56
CA VAL A 559 21.15 -8.39 0.07
C VAL A 559 21.40 -8.15 1.56
N LEU A 560 21.22 -9.19 2.39
CA LEU A 560 21.58 -9.11 3.81
C LEU A 560 23.10 -9.05 4.00
N ASP A 561 23.60 -7.95 4.56
CA ASP A 561 25.03 -7.74 4.85
C ASP A 561 25.66 -8.80 5.77
N PHE A 562 24.85 -9.43 6.61
CA PHE A 562 25.31 -10.45 7.55
C PHE A 562 25.05 -11.89 7.08
N ASN A 563 24.42 -12.10 5.91
CA ASN A 563 24.07 -13.41 5.34
C ASN A 563 23.97 -13.33 3.81
N ILE A 564 25.03 -12.84 3.18
CA ILE A 564 25.21 -12.65 1.73
C ILE A 564 25.00 -13.97 0.98
N ASP A 565 25.43 -15.11 1.56
CA ASP A 565 25.34 -16.43 0.91
C ASP A 565 23.99 -17.16 1.12
N ASN A 566 23.08 -16.57 1.90
CA ASN A 566 21.78 -17.10 2.27
C ASN A 566 21.79 -18.56 2.79
N SER A 567 22.84 -18.95 3.51
CA SER A 567 23.03 -20.32 4.03
C SER A 567 22.35 -20.59 5.38
N GLY A 568 21.66 -19.60 5.95
CA GLY A 568 20.94 -19.73 7.23
C GLY A 568 21.83 -19.60 8.47
N GLY A 569 23.06 -19.08 8.30
CA GLY A 569 23.97 -18.66 9.35
C GLY A 569 24.30 -17.17 9.24
N VAL A 570 25.15 -16.65 10.13
CA VAL A 570 25.70 -15.29 10.01
C VAL A 570 27.10 -15.39 9.39
N ASP A 571 27.29 -14.75 8.23
CA ASP A 571 28.49 -14.78 7.40
C ASP A 571 29.71 -14.20 8.12
N ALA A 572 29.50 -13.27 9.06
CA ALA A 572 30.54 -12.75 9.94
C ALA A 572 31.24 -13.83 10.78
N PHE A 573 30.60 -15.00 10.99
CA PHE A 573 31.19 -16.14 11.71
C PHE A 573 31.58 -17.30 10.79
N GLN A 574 31.39 -17.17 9.48
CA GLN A 574 31.84 -18.13 8.51
C GLN A 574 33.30 -17.86 8.15
N PRO A 575 34.14 -18.91 7.98
CA PRO A 575 35.48 -18.70 7.44
C PRO A 575 35.33 -18.10 6.03
N PHE A 576 36.31 -17.30 5.57
CA PHE A 576 36.35 -16.60 4.27
C PHE A 576 35.29 -15.52 4.01
N LEU A 577 34.02 -15.68 4.40
CA LEU A 577 32.98 -14.65 4.24
C LEU A 577 33.02 -13.55 5.31
N GLY A 578 33.51 -13.85 6.52
CA GLY A 578 33.62 -12.84 7.60
C GLY A 578 34.64 -11.71 7.37
N TYR A 579 35.26 -11.63 6.19
CA TYR A 579 36.04 -10.46 5.75
C TYR A 579 35.21 -9.45 4.95
N GLU A 580 34.07 -9.87 4.40
CA GLU A 580 33.16 -9.06 3.59
C GLU A 580 31.78 -8.91 4.23
N ALA A 581 31.49 -9.63 5.33
CA ALA A 581 30.22 -9.56 6.07
C ALA A 581 30.41 -9.04 7.51
N GLU A 582 29.55 -8.10 7.94
CA GLU A 582 29.56 -7.53 9.29
C GLU A 582 28.65 -8.31 10.26
N PRO A 583 29.01 -8.49 11.55
CA PRO A 583 28.14 -9.15 12.52
C PRO A 583 26.97 -8.25 12.90
N PRO A 584 25.78 -8.80 13.24
CA PRO A 584 24.65 -8.00 13.70
C PRO A 584 25.01 -7.21 14.96
N GLU A 585 25.02 -5.88 14.85
CA GLU A 585 25.30 -4.99 15.98
C GLU A 585 24.01 -4.51 16.68
N LEU A 586 24.09 -4.33 18.01
CA LEU A 586 23.10 -3.60 18.79
C LEU A 586 23.20 -2.12 18.45
N VAL A 587 22.32 -1.62 17.58
CA VAL A 587 22.29 -0.18 17.26
C VAL A 587 21.27 0.54 18.11
N TYR A 588 21.68 1.72 18.58
CA TYR A 588 20.89 2.64 19.38
C TYR A 588 20.48 3.82 18.50
N GLY A 589 19.20 4.18 18.50
CA GLY A 589 18.68 5.38 17.84
C GLY A 589 17.38 5.85 18.46
N ASP A 590 16.91 6.99 17.98
CA ASP A 590 15.59 7.50 18.36
C ASP A 590 14.51 6.63 17.71
N ASP A 591 13.50 6.27 18.49
CA ASP A 591 12.29 5.54 18.06
C ASP A 591 11.11 6.43 18.46
N PHE A 592 10.85 7.45 17.65
CA PHE A 592 9.88 8.49 17.97
C PHE A 592 8.44 7.99 17.89
N ASN A 593 8.16 6.96 17.07
CA ASN A 593 6.85 6.33 16.98
C ASN A 593 6.65 5.19 18.01
N ASN A 594 7.67 4.87 18.81
CA ASN A 594 7.71 3.83 19.85
C ASN A 594 7.32 2.43 19.32
N ASN A 595 7.71 2.10 18.08
CA ASN A 595 7.41 0.80 17.46
C ASN A 595 8.47 -0.28 17.79
N GLY A 596 9.52 0.06 18.54
CA GLY A 596 10.59 -0.84 18.95
C GLY A 596 11.74 -0.93 17.94
N GLN A 597 11.69 -0.21 16.83
CA GLN A 597 12.75 -0.09 15.84
C GLN A 597 13.26 1.35 15.80
N ALA A 598 14.57 1.55 15.62
CA ALA A 598 15.09 2.90 15.52
C ALA A 598 14.63 3.54 14.19
N ASP A 599 14.21 4.80 14.21
CA ASP A 599 13.63 5.52 13.05
C ASP A 599 14.54 5.60 11.82
N PHE A 600 15.87 5.55 12.03
CA PHE A 600 16.85 5.54 10.94
C PHE A 600 17.05 4.14 10.34
N ARG A 601 16.42 3.11 10.91
CA ARG A 601 16.42 1.70 10.46
C ARG A 601 15.05 1.25 9.94
N GLU A 602 14.06 2.13 9.82
CA GLU A 602 12.79 1.73 9.19
C GLU A 602 13.09 1.08 7.83
N ASN A 603 12.67 -0.17 7.71
CA ASN A 603 12.06 -0.75 6.52
C ASN A 603 11.06 -1.79 7.02
N ASP A 604 9.78 -1.54 6.80
CA ASP A 604 8.75 -2.55 6.96
C ASP A 604 8.28 -2.94 5.56
N ASN A 605 7.08 -3.46 5.41
CA ASN A 605 6.45 -3.68 4.11
C ASN A 605 5.19 -2.80 3.97
N LEU A 606 5.21 -1.60 4.57
CA LEU A 606 4.10 -0.66 4.60
C LEU A 606 4.22 0.45 3.56
N PRO A 607 3.08 0.90 3.02
CA PRO A 607 3.07 2.10 2.20
C PRO A 607 3.75 3.27 2.92
N ASP A 608 4.63 3.86 2.16
CA ASP A 608 5.46 5.00 2.46
C ASP A 608 4.65 6.30 2.66
N TYR A 609 3.85 6.34 3.73
CA TYR A 609 3.17 7.54 4.16
C TYR A 609 4.10 8.40 5.01
N ILE A 610 3.91 9.72 4.94
CA ILE A 610 4.69 10.66 5.75
C ILE A 610 4.54 10.43 7.26
N TYR A 611 3.40 9.86 7.67
CA TYR A 611 3.17 9.28 8.99
C TYR A 611 2.39 7.97 8.82
N PRO A 612 2.56 6.98 9.72
CA PRO A 612 1.87 5.70 9.59
C PRO A 612 0.35 5.84 9.66
N ALA A 613 -0.37 4.87 9.09
CA ALA A 613 -1.83 4.82 9.23
C ALA A 613 -2.26 4.73 10.70
N ASP A 614 -3.47 5.22 10.99
CA ASP A 614 -4.00 5.38 12.34
C ASP A 614 -3.16 6.32 13.23
N HIS A 615 -2.41 7.27 12.69
CA HIS A 615 -1.64 8.21 13.52
C HIS A 615 -2.16 9.64 13.41
N ARG A 616 -2.49 10.22 14.56
CA ARG A 616 -2.87 11.62 14.67
C ARG A 616 -2.15 12.30 15.82
N GLY A 617 -1.58 13.46 15.55
CA GLY A 617 -0.81 14.12 16.59
C GLY A 617 -0.23 15.47 16.23
N TRP A 618 0.57 15.95 17.16
CA TRP A 618 1.42 17.12 16.97
C TRP A 618 2.75 16.90 17.68
N HIS A 619 3.76 17.60 17.22
CA HIS A 619 5.06 17.66 17.86
C HIS A 619 5.65 19.06 17.73
N ALA A 620 6.30 19.51 18.79
CA ALA A 620 6.97 20.80 18.84
C ALA A 620 8.37 20.61 19.43
N PHE A 621 9.36 21.23 18.82
CA PHE A 621 10.74 21.13 19.29
C PHE A 621 11.48 22.46 19.22
N LEU A 622 12.49 22.56 20.09
CA LEU A 622 13.49 23.61 20.10
C LEU A 622 14.86 22.96 19.94
N SER A 623 15.69 23.55 19.08
CA SER A 623 17.06 23.13 18.82
C SER A 623 18.00 24.31 19.04
N LEU A 624 19.02 24.10 19.87
CA LEU A 624 20.05 25.08 20.19
C LEU A 624 21.42 24.50 19.85
N GLU A 625 22.28 25.30 19.22
CA GLU A 625 23.69 24.99 18.97
C GLU A 625 24.58 25.88 19.85
N PRO A 626 24.88 25.51 21.11
CA PRO A 626 25.74 26.33 21.96
C PRO A 626 27.14 26.52 21.37
N THR A 627 27.64 25.49 20.69
CA THR A 627 28.92 25.49 19.97
C THR A 627 28.77 24.82 18.61
N ALA A 628 29.75 24.98 17.71
CA ALA A 628 29.76 24.31 16.40
C ALA A 628 29.87 22.77 16.47
N ARG A 629 29.99 22.20 17.69
CA ARG A 629 30.07 20.75 17.93
C ARG A 629 29.09 20.28 19.00
N THR A 630 28.15 21.14 19.40
CA THR A 630 27.20 20.82 20.47
C THR A 630 25.82 21.24 20.03
N LEU A 631 24.90 20.29 20.12
CA LEU A 631 23.51 20.45 19.73
C LEU A 631 22.66 19.98 20.90
N VAL A 632 21.79 20.86 21.40
CA VAL A 632 20.90 20.61 22.51
C VAL A 632 19.48 20.78 22.00
N ARG A 633 18.67 19.75 22.19
CA ARG A 633 17.29 19.71 21.70
C ARG A 633 16.33 19.36 22.83
N ALA A 634 15.16 19.95 22.75
CA ALA A 634 14.04 19.64 23.64
C ALA A 634 12.77 19.65 22.81
N GLY A 635 12.04 18.53 22.83
CA GLY A 635 10.78 18.36 22.11
C GLY A 635 9.65 17.92 23.03
N ARG A 636 8.43 18.09 22.56
CA ARG A 636 7.23 17.47 23.13
C ARG A 636 6.31 17.09 21.99
N TYR A 637 5.89 15.84 21.99
CA TYR A 637 4.88 15.35 21.07
C TYR A 637 3.67 14.81 21.82
N ARG A 638 2.59 14.61 21.08
CA ARG A 638 1.46 13.79 21.48
C ARG A 638 0.90 13.13 20.24
N VAL A 639 0.99 11.81 20.18
CA VAL A 639 0.46 11.00 19.09
C VAL A 639 -0.57 10.04 19.65
N ARG A 640 -1.62 9.79 18.87
CA ARG A 640 -2.69 8.86 19.23
C ARG A 640 -2.97 7.94 18.06
N GLN A 641 -3.22 6.69 18.40
CA GLN A 641 -3.83 5.71 17.52
C GLN A 641 -5.32 5.67 17.81
N GLU A 642 -6.15 6.24 16.93
CA GLU A 642 -7.58 6.45 17.20
C GLU A 642 -8.37 5.14 17.11
N ALA A 643 -8.03 4.25 16.17
CA ALA A 643 -8.66 2.94 16.05
C ALA A 643 -8.16 1.99 17.15
N ILE A 644 -6.85 1.80 17.29
CA ILE A 644 -6.28 0.85 18.27
C ILE A 644 -6.41 1.37 19.72
N GLY A 645 -6.51 2.68 19.92
CA GLY A 645 -6.68 3.28 21.24
C GLY A 645 -5.41 3.38 22.08
N ARG A 646 -4.23 3.12 21.52
CA ARG A 646 -2.94 3.32 22.20
C ARG A 646 -2.58 4.81 22.24
N HIS A 647 -1.90 5.22 23.31
CA HIS A 647 -1.40 6.58 23.50
C HIS A 647 0.12 6.52 23.68
N SER A 648 0.86 7.24 22.83
CA SER A 648 2.31 7.39 22.90
C SER A 648 2.74 8.78 23.36
#